data_AF-A0A0J8RTD7-F1
#
_entry.id   AF-A0A0J8RTD7-F1
#
_cell.length_a   1.000
_cell.length_b   1.000
_cell.length_c   1.000
_cell.angle_alpha   90.00
_cell.angle_beta   90.00
_cell.angle_gamma   90.00
#
_symmetry.space_group_name_H-M   'P 1'
#
loop_
_entity.id
_entity.type
_entity.pdbx_description
1 polymer ?
#
loop_
_entity_poly.entity_id
_entity_poly.type
_entity_poly.pdbx_seq_one_letter_code
_entity_poly.pdbx_strand_id
1 'polypeptide(L)'
;MSAYPQGAGGGGGGGGGGGGGAQDPYDDYHQGHGDAYYQDQGYYDQADYSQHGDGYYDRNGYDPNNPYQQDGYYDNQYGYQDDYYNDQYYDQGSGPSNNWQGGYPRRGDSEEDSETFSDFTMRSETARAADMDYYGRGDDRYNSYSDSQMGGRGYRPPSSQISYGGNRSSGASTPIYGDYSNVLPPGQRSREPYPAWASDAQIPVSKEEIEDIFLDLVNKFGFQRDSMRNMYDHFMTQLDSRASRMTPNQALLSLHADYIGGDNANYRRWYFAAHLDLDDAVGFANMKLGKTNRRTRKARKAAKKAQSDPNNEEQALESMEGDNSLEAAEYRWKTRMNRMSQHERARQIALYLLCWGEANQVRFMPECLCFIFKCADDYLRSPECQNRVEPVPEFTYLNEIVTPLYQYCRDQGYEILDGKYVRRERDHNKIIGYDDINQLFWYPEGIERIILEDKTRLVDVPPAERYMKLKDVNWKKVFFKTYKETRSWFHMLVNFNRIWVMHVTGFWFYTAFNSKPLYTPNYEQRLDNQPKAAATWSAVGLGGAIASLIMIGATLAEWAYVPRQWAGAQHLTKRLLFLIVVFVINLGPSVYVFGIRQDDKIALVLGIVQFFIALATFIFFSVMPLGRLFGSYLTKNSRRYVASQTFTASFPRLRGNDMWMSYGLWVCVFTAKFVESYFFLTLSIKDPIRILSTMTIHRCAGDAILKDILCKYQPKILLGLMLFTDLVLFFLDTYLWYIILKTIFSVARSFYLGPCNYRHGNQVQAKGLISQIWNAVVISMYREHLLAIDHVQKLLYHQVPSEQEGKRTLRAPTFFVSQEDHSFKTEFFPSQSEAERRISFFAQSLSTPIPEPVPVDNMPTFTVLIPHYSEKILLSLREIIREDEPYSRVTLLEYLKQLHPHEWDCFVKDTKILADETSQFNGEYEKSEKDAAKSKIDDLPFYCIGFKSAAPEYTLRTRIWASLRSQTLYRTISGFMNYSRAIKLLYRVENPEVVQMFGGNSEKLERELERMARRKFKICVSMQRYAKFNKEERENTEFFLRAYPASK
;
A
#
# COMPACT_ATOMS: atom_id res chain seq x y z
N MET A 1 -1.93 -13.27 45.32
CA MET A 1 -1.57 -13.21 46.75
C MET A 1 -0.71 -11.98 46.96
N SER A 2 -1.18 -11.13 47.85
CA SER A 2 -0.72 -9.80 48.27
C SER A 2 0.71 -9.75 48.82
N ALA A 3 1.44 -8.65 48.57
CA ALA A 3 1.95 -7.71 49.59
C ALA A 3 2.98 -6.72 49.02
N TYR A 4 2.70 -5.41 49.19
CA TYR A 4 3.69 -4.34 49.25
C TYR A 4 4.51 -4.43 50.54
N PRO A 5 5.67 -3.74 50.61
CA PRO A 5 5.83 -2.79 51.71
C PRO A 5 6.43 -1.43 51.30
N GLN A 6 5.93 -0.40 51.98
CA GLN A 6 6.46 0.97 52.08
C GLN A 6 7.57 1.04 53.14
N GLY A 7 8.49 2.00 52.96
CA GLY A 7 8.59 3.11 53.93
C GLY A 7 9.84 3.23 54.82
N ALA A 8 10.37 4.47 54.82
CA ALA A 8 11.22 5.15 55.82
C ALA A 8 12.69 4.71 55.93
N GLY A 9 13.70 5.59 56.09
CA GLY A 9 13.72 7.02 56.33
C GLY A 9 14.94 7.37 57.23
N GLY A 10 15.77 8.33 56.80
CA GLY A 10 16.50 9.25 57.69
C GLY A 10 17.90 8.87 58.22
N GLY A 11 18.90 9.69 57.84
CA GLY A 11 19.60 10.53 58.85
C GLY A 11 21.09 10.30 59.12
N GLY A 12 21.91 11.28 58.73
CA GLY A 12 23.15 11.74 59.40
C GLY A 12 24.42 10.88 59.18
N GLY A 13 25.61 11.41 58.87
CA GLY A 13 26.14 12.76 58.93
C GLY A 13 27.48 12.76 59.70
N GLY A 14 28.57 13.18 59.04
CA GLY A 14 29.61 13.99 59.68
C GLY A 14 31.04 13.43 59.88
N GLY A 15 32.01 14.21 59.35
CA GLY A 15 33.40 14.38 59.82
C GLY A 15 34.43 13.52 59.09
N GLY A 16 35.49 14.01 58.45
CA GLY A 16 36.33 15.22 58.59
C GLY A 16 37.79 14.72 58.44
N GLY A 17 38.79 15.37 57.87
CA GLY A 17 39.00 16.70 57.30
C GLY A 17 40.46 16.80 56.77
N GLY A 18 40.80 17.97 56.21
CA GLY A 18 42.17 18.46 55.93
C GLY A 18 42.83 17.92 54.65
N GLY A 19 43.41 18.70 53.75
CA GLY A 19 43.68 20.15 53.70
C GLY A 19 44.80 20.41 52.68
N GLY A 20 44.72 21.54 51.97
CA GLY A 20 45.88 22.25 51.42
C GLY A 20 46.17 22.13 49.92
N GLY A 21 45.99 23.25 49.22
CA GLY A 21 47.06 23.80 48.36
C GLY A 21 46.89 23.79 46.84
N ALA A 22 46.67 25.02 46.30
CA ALA A 22 47.27 25.58 45.09
C ALA A 22 46.71 25.26 43.67
N GLN A 23 46.18 26.34 43.06
CA GLN A 23 46.48 26.91 41.72
C GLN A 23 45.94 26.25 40.43
N ASP A 24 44.90 26.90 39.86
CA ASP A 24 44.88 27.65 38.57
C ASP A 24 45.33 26.98 37.23
N PRO A 25 44.98 27.49 36.01
CA PRO A 25 43.65 27.45 35.35
C PRO A 25 43.72 27.25 33.79
N TYR A 26 42.56 27.32 33.11
CA TYR A 26 42.33 27.69 31.69
C TYR A 26 42.78 26.81 30.48
N ASP A 27 41.80 26.66 29.56
CA ASP A 27 41.85 26.85 28.09
C ASP A 27 42.24 25.72 27.09
N ASP A 28 41.21 25.27 26.35
CA ASP A 28 40.96 25.55 24.91
C ASP A 28 40.88 24.41 23.86
N TYR A 29 39.95 24.66 22.92
CA TYR A 29 39.53 24.00 21.67
C TYR A 29 40.08 22.63 21.23
N HIS A 30 39.14 21.76 20.83
CA HIS A 30 39.19 21.18 19.47
C HIS A 30 37.78 20.93 18.90
N GLN A 31 37.56 21.48 17.71
CA GLN A 31 36.44 21.25 16.80
C GLN A 31 36.26 19.76 16.47
N GLY A 32 35.03 19.27 16.54
CA GLY A 32 34.63 17.98 15.99
C GLY A 32 33.40 18.15 15.10
N HIS A 33 33.62 18.15 13.79
CA HIS A 33 32.57 17.99 12.77
C HIS A 33 31.89 16.62 12.97
N GLY A 34 30.62 16.63 13.38
CA GLY A 34 29.77 15.45 13.46
C GLY A 34 28.81 15.39 12.27
N ASP A 35 29.20 14.69 11.22
CA ASP A 35 28.33 14.33 10.10
C ASP A 35 27.30 13.29 10.57
N ALA A 36 26.07 13.75 10.79
CA ALA A 36 24.91 12.92 11.12
C ALA A 36 24.40 12.22 9.85
N TYR A 37 24.85 10.98 9.63
CA TYR A 37 24.25 10.10 8.63
C TYR A 37 22.91 9.57 9.12
N TYR A 38 21.91 9.73 8.25
CA TYR A 38 20.54 9.24 8.37
C TYR A 38 20.47 7.77 8.81
N GLN A 39 20.02 7.60 10.05
CA GLN A 39 19.25 6.45 10.47
C GLN A 39 17.79 6.74 10.12
N ASP A 40 17.20 5.85 9.33
CA ASP A 40 15.75 5.76 9.17
C ASP A 40 15.18 5.39 10.56
N GLN A 41 14.91 6.40 11.38
CA GLN A 41 14.03 6.26 12.53
C GLN A 41 12.61 6.07 11.97
N GLY A 42 12.32 4.82 11.62
CA GLY A 42 11.00 4.29 11.88
C GLY A 42 10.71 4.50 13.37
N TYR A 43 9.59 5.14 13.66
CA TYR A 43 8.97 5.18 14.98
C TYR A 43 9.06 3.79 15.63
N TYR A 44 10.00 3.62 16.55
CA TYR A 44 9.93 2.60 17.58
C TYR A 44 9.65 3.36 18.86
N ASP A 45 8.38 3.38 19.25
CA ASP A 45 8.01 3.68 20.62
C ASP A 45 8.76 2.71 21.53
N GLN A 46 9.47 3.29 22.50
CA GLN A 46 10.06 2.59 23.63
C GLN A 46 8.91 2.17 24.56
N ALA A 47 8.20 1.11 24.18
CA ALA A 47 7.29 0.40 25.08
C ALA A 47 8.15 -0.42 26.04
N ASP A 48 8.33 0.12 27.25
CA ASP A 48 8.91 -0.60 28.36
C ASP A 48 8.04 -1.84 28.68
N TYR A 49 8.70 -2.97 28.85
CA TYR A 49 8.09 -4.28 29.04
C TYR A 49 7.38 -4.32 30.40
N SER A 50 6.06 -4.15 30.38
CA SER A 50 5.18 -4.70 31.42
C SER A 50 4.25 -5.74 30.81
N GLN A 51 4.39 -6.94 31.35
CA GLN A 51 3.82 -8.19 30.87
C GLN A 51 2.33 -8.26 31.20
N HIS A 52 1.45 -7.79 30.31
CA HIS A 52 0.04 -8.18 30.27
C HIS A 52 -0.45 -8.23 28.82
N GLY A 53 -0.92 -9.40 28.40
CA GLY A 53 -1.42 -9.63 27.05
C GLY A 53 -2.90 -9.31 26.96
N ASP A 54 -3.26 -8.36 26.09
CA ASP A 54 -4.64 -8.04 25.78
C ASP A 54 -4.92 -8.21 24.28
N GLY A 55 -5.82 -9.15 24.00
CA GLY A 55 -6.55 -9.23 22.75
C GLY A 55 -7.83 -8.40 22.87
N TYR A 56 -7.96 -7.37 22.06
CA TYR A 56 -9.19 -6.58 21.96
C TYR A 56 -10.28 -7.35 21.21
N TYR A 57 -11.08 -8.09 21.98
CA TYR A 57 -12.49 -8.33 21.71
C TYR A 57 -13.28 -7.51 22.73
N ASP A 58 -14.05 -6.53 22.27
CA ASP A 58 -15.02 -5.84 23.13
C ASP A 58 -16.12 -6.81 23.56
N ARG A 59 -16.11 -7.14 24.85
CA ARG A 59 -17.13 -7.91 25.55
C ARG A 59 -17.79 -6.97 26.54
N ASN A 60 -18.97 -6.44 26.19
CA ASN A 60 -19.84 -5.79 27.16
C ASN A 60 -20.33 -6.85 28.16
N GLY A 61 -19.71 -6.86 29.34
CA GLY A 61 -20.14 -7.60 30.52
C GLY A 61 -20.72 -6.65 31.54
N TYR A 62 -22.01 -6.83 31.82
CA TYR A 62 -22.72 -6.37 33.01
C TYR A 62 -21.88 -6.54 34.29
N ASP A 63 -21.71 -5.48 35.08
CA ASP A 63 -21.37 -5.59 36.51
C ASP A 63 -22.63 -5.29 37.35
N PRO A 64 -23.14 -6.26 38.12
CA PRO A 64 -24.36 -6.11 38.90
C PRO A 64 -23.99 -5.67 40.32
N ASN A 65 -23.79 -4.37 40.56
CA ASN A 65 -23.97 -3.78 41.90
C ASN A 65 -23.97 -2.23 41.86
N ASN A 66 -25.08 -1.69 42.38
CA ASN A 66 -25.29 -0.35 42.94
C ASN A 66 -25.84 0.79 42.04
N PRO A 67 -26.73 1.66 42.62
CA PRO A 67 -28.14 1.61 42.24
C PRO A 67 -28.79 3.01 42.26
N TYR A 68 -28.74 3.80 41.18
CA TYR A 68 -29.59 5.01 41.07
C TYR A 68 -29.76 5.40 39.60
N GLN A 69 -30.86 4.95 38.98
CA GLN A 69 -31.78 5.76 38.18
C GLN A 69 -32.81 4.84 37.48
N GLN A 70 -33.93 4.67 38.19
CA GLN A 70 -35.25 4.29 37.71
C GLN A 70 -36.05 5.61 37.75
N ASP A 71 -36.51 6.16 36.64
CA ASP A 71 -37.86 6.05 36.07
C ASP A 71 -37.79 6.69 34.66
N GLY A 72 -38.37 6.20 33.55
CA GLY A 72 -39.56 5.39 33.38
C GLY A 72 -40.66 6.24 32.72
N TYR A 73 -40.85 6.15 31.40
CA TYR A 73 -42.15 6.38 30.76
C TYR A 73 -42.32 5.45 29.55
N TYR A 74 -43.38 4.66 29.63
CA TYR A 74 -43.80 3.61 28.70
C TYR A 74 -44.60 4.16 27.52
N ASP A 75 -44.35 3.53 26.37
CA ASP A 75 -45.18 3.15 25.23
C ASP A 75 -46.67 3.57 25.16
N ASN A 76 -47.10 3.94 23.94
CA ASN A 76 -48.44 3.67 23.41
C ASN A 76 -48.46 3.73 21.87
N GLN A 77 -48.19 2.59 21.24
CA GLN A 77 -48.93 1.92 20.16
C GLN A 77 -50.02 2.73 19.38
N TYR A 78 -49.88 2.84 18.05
CA TYR A 78 -50.77 2.31 17.00
C TYR A 78 -50.22 2.70 15.60
N GLY A 79 -50.28 1.76 14.65
CA GLY A 79 -49.55 1.81 13.38
C GLY A 79 -50.25 2.50 12.21
N TYR A 80 -49.49 2.81 11.15
CA TYR A 80 -49.70 2.32 9.79
C TYR A 80 -48.61 2.87 8.83
N GLN A 81 -48.23 1.98 7.90
CA GLN A 81 -47.90 2.20 6.49
C GLN A 81 -46.53 2.73 6.03
N ASP A 82 -45.87 1.85 5.29
CA ASP A 82 -44.82 2.09 4.30
C ASP A 82 -45.25 3.14 3.27
N ASP A 83 -44.43 4.17 3.06
CA ASP A 83 -44.39 4.99 1.85
C ASP A 83 -43.07 5.79 1.82
N TYR A 84 -42.05 5.29 1.11
CA TYR A 84 -40.95 6.12 0.57
C TYR A 84 -40.41 5.48 -0.71
N TYR A 85 -41.22 5.57 -1.76
CA TYR A 85 -40.81 5.48 -3.17
C TYR A 85 -41.61 6.51 -3.96
N ASN A 86 -41.16 7.76 -3.98
CA ASN A 86 -41.42 8.70 -5.07
C ASN A 86 -40.63 9.99 -4.84
N ASP A 87 -39.70 10.31 -5.73
CA ASP A 87 -39.66 11.66 -6.29
C ASP A 87 -38.91 11.62 -7.63
N GLN A 88 -39.72 11.75 -8.68
CA GLN A 88 -39.32 11.80 -10.07
C GLN A 88 -39.03 13.25 -10.50
N TYR A 89 -38.02 13.34 -11.35
CA TYR A 89 -37.59 14.50 -12.13
C TYR A 89 -38.73 15.27 -12.80
N TYR A 90 -38.65 16.61 -12.80
CA TYR A 90 -39.49 17.48 -13.63
C TYR A 90 -38.84 17.75 -14.99
N ASP A 91 -39.65 17.52 -16.04
CA ASP A 91 -39.40 17.80 -17.45
C ASP A 91 -39.97 19.16 -17.88
N GLN A 92 -39.45 19.66 -18.98
CA GLN A 92 -39.61 20.98 -19.59
C GLN A 92 -40.89 21.05 -20.47
N GLY A 93 -41.68 22.13 -20.37
CA GLY A 93 -42.83 22.35 -21.25
C GLY A 93 -43.32 23.82 -21.28
N SER A 94 -43.63 24.32 -22.47
CA SER A 94 -43.66 25.75 -22.84
C SER A 94 -45.08 26.35 -23.01
N GLY A 95 -45.36 27.50 -22.34
CA GLY A 95 -46.29 28.61 -22.72
C GLY A 95 -47.83 28.43 -22.63
N PRO A 96 -48.67 29.50 -22.67
CA PRO A 96 -48.39 30.96 -22.69
C PRO A 96 -49.20 31.86 -21.70
N SER A 97 -48.64 33.04 -21.42
CA SER A 97 -49.21 34.34 -20.98
C SER A 97 -50.66 34.47 -20.45
N ASN A 98 -50.82 34.99 -19.22
CA ASN A 98 -51.73 36.12 -18.97
C ASN A 98 -51.38 36.94 -17.70
N ASN A 99 -51.68 38.23 -17.78
CA ASN A 99 -51.20 39.35 -16.97
C ASN A 99 -52.22 39.79 -15.92
N TRP A 100 -51.92 39.84 -14.61
CA TRP A 100 -52.63 40.70 -13.63
C TRP A 100 -51.75 41.03 -12.41
N GLN A 101 -51.73 42.33 -12.06
CA GLN A 101 -51.03 42.96 -10.95
C GLN A 101 -51.70 42.67 -9.59
N GLY A 102 -50.87 42.50 -8.55
CA GLY A 102 -51.30 42.53 -7.14
C GLY A 102 -50.11 42.24 -6.22
N GLY A 103 -49.58 43.26 -5.55
CA GLY A 103 -48.36 43.17 -4.74
C GLY A 103 -48.58 42.71 -3.30
N TYR A 104 -47.72 41.81 -2.83
CA TYR A 104 -47.28 41.61 -1.43
C TYR A 104 -45.89 40.91 -1.46
N PRO A 105 -45.04 41.10 -0.44
CA PRO A 105 -43.58 41.14 -0.58
C PRO A 105 -42.92 39.76 -0.74
N ARG A 106 -42.00 39.68 -1.71
CA ARG A 106 -41.14 38.51 -1.95
C ARG A 106 -40.22 38.26 -0.74
N ARG A 107 -40.37 37.07 -0.15
CA ARG A 107 -39.35 36.38 0.62
C ARG A 107 -38.17 36.13 -0.33
N GLY A 108 -37.06 36.81 -0.13
CA GLY A 108 -35.84 36.55 -0.87
C GLY A 108 -35.31 35.17 -0.48
N ASP A 109 -35.16 34.28 -1.46
CA ASP A 109 -34.24 33.16 -1.33
C ASP A 109 -32.83 33.75 -1.24
N SER A 110 -32.19 33.56 -0.08
CA SER A 110 -30.82 34.01 0.13
C SER A 110 -29.84 33.05 -0.54
N GLU A 111 -29.57 33.27 -1.82
CA GLU A 111 -28.28 32.84 -2.40
C GLU A 111 -27.13 33.74 -1.92
N GLU A 112 -27.41 34.90 -1.31
CA GLU A 112 -26.41 35.81 -0.73
C GLU A 112 -25.79 35.33 0.60
N ASP A 113 -26.44 34.40 1.33
CA ASP A 113 -25.87 33.80 2.55
C ASP A 113 -24.84 32.69 2.23
N SER A 114 -24.66 32.34 0.96
CA SER A 114 -23.74 31.29 0.52
C SER A 114 -22.31 31.79 0.24
N GLU A 115 -22.14 33.10 0.01
CA GLU A 115 -20.83 33.69 -0.30
C GLU A 115 -20.01 34.07 0.95
N THR A 116 -20.68 34.44 2.05
CA THR A 116 -20.03 34.79 3.34
C THR A 116 -19.35 33.61 4.03
N PHE A 117 -19.72 32.36 3.70
CA PHE A 117 -19.10 31.18 4.33
C PHE A 117 -17.87 30.67 3.56
N SER A 118 -17.69 31.07 2.30
CA SER A 118 -16.51 30.73 1.50
C SER A 118 -15.24 31.47 1.98
N ASP A 119 -15.41 32.52 2.78
CA ASP A 119 -14.34 33.27 3.45
C ASP A 119 -13.67 32.49 4.61
N PHE A 120 -14.28 31.44 5.15
CA PHE A 120 -13.66 30.60 6.19
C PHE A 120 -12.68 29.56 5.64
N THR A 121 -12.72 29.36 4.32
CA THR A 121 -11.62 28.83 3.51
C THR A 121 -11.16 29.93 2.55
N MET A 122 -10.92 31.13 3.07
CA MET A 122 -10.39 32.34 2.41
C MET A 122 -9.95 32.14 0.95
N ARG A 123 -10.63 32.86 0.03
CA ARG A 123 -10.29 33.14 -1.38
C ARG A 123 -9.32 32.16 -2.05
N SER A 124 -9.76 31.54 -3.16
CA SER A 124 -8.91 30.73 -4.02
C SER A 124 -7.52 31.37 -4.20
N GLU A 125 -6.45 30.58 -4.04
CA GLU A 125 -5.07 31.06 -4.15
C GLU A 125 -4.85 31.84 -5.45
N THR A 126 -5.63 31.51 -6.47
CA THR A 126 -5.79 32.21 -7.75
C THR A 126 -6.31 33.63 -7.64
N ALA A 127 -7.37 33.89 -6.87
CA ALA A 127 -7.92 35.22 -6.64
C ALA A 127 -6.99 36.08 -5.79
N ARG A 128 -6.40 35.53 -4.73
CA ARG A 128 -5.49 36.30 -3.85
C ARG A 128 -4.11 36.54 -4.48
N ALA A 129 -3.61 35.63 -5.32
CA ALA A 129 -2.42 35.88 -6.14
C ALA A 129 -2.69 36.91 -7.25
N ALA A 130 -3.90 36.94 -7.82
CA ALA A 130 -4.31 37.98 -8.75
C ALA A 130 -4.50 39.35 -8.04
N ASP A 131 -4.99 39.37 -6.80
CA ASP A 131 -5.10 40.60 -5.99
C ASP A 131 -3.74 41.12 -5.52
N MET A 132 -2.78 40.24 -5.21
CA MET A 132 -1.40 40.65 -4.91
C MET A 132 -0.66 41.20 -6.14
N ASP A 133 -1.01 40.77 -7.36
CA ASP A 133 -0.58 41.42 -8.60
C ASP A 133 -1.32 42.75 -8.86
N TYR A 134 -2.52 42.95 -8.29
CA TYR A 134 -3.36 44.15 -8.45
C TYR A 134 -2.98 45.31 -7.51
N TYR A 135 -2.51 45.02 -6.28
CA TYR A 135 -2.06 46.04 -5.33
C TYR A 135 -0.77 46.79 -5.73
N GLY A 136 -0.13 46.40 -6.84
CA GLY A 136 0.98 47.13 -7.46
C GLY A 136 0.59 48.07 -8.61
N ARG A 137 -0.71 48.40 -8.75
CA ARG A 137 -1.25 49.25 -9.82
C ARG A 137 -2.17 50.36 -9.29
N GLY A 138 -1.78 50.95 -8.16
CA GLY A 138 -2.51 52.01 -7.48
C GLY A 138 -1.70 53.30 -7.41
N ASP A 139 -1.33 53.87 -8.55
CA ASP A 139 -1.03 55.30 -8.67
C ASP A 139 -1.12 55.67 -10.15
N ASP A 140 -2.26 56.24 -10.54
CA ASP A 140 -2.44 57.12 -11.70
C ASP A 140 -3.93 57.52 -11.75
N ARG A 141 -4.35 58.29 -10.75
CA ARG A 141 -5.60 59.04 -10.80
C ARG A 141 -5.32 60.50 -10.45
N TYR A 142 -4.57 61.21 -11.29
CA TYR A 142 -4.65 62.67 -11.38
C TYR A 142 -3.99 63.16 -12.68
N ASN A 143 -4.81 63.37 -13.73
CA ASN A 143 -4.75 64.53 -14.65
C ASN A 143 -5.69 64.28 -15.83
N SER A 144 -6.88 64.89 -15.78
CA SER A 144 -7.66 65.19 -16.98
C SER A 144 -7.61 66.69 -17.20
N TYR A 145 -7.07 67.16 -18.33
CA TYR A 145 -7.50 68.39 -19.02
C TYR A 145 -6.87 68.45 -20.43
N SER A 146 -7.75 68.59 -21.45
CA SER A 146 -7.59 69.02 -22.87
C SER A 146 -6.40 68.47 -23.68
N ASP A 147 -6.52 68.03 -24.93
CA ASP A 147 -7.08 68.76 -26.06
C ASP A 147 -7.15 67.83 -27.30
N SER A 148 -7.92 68.31 -28.27
CA SER A 148 -8.38 67.80 -29.56
C SER A 148 -7.35 67.35 -30.63
N GLN A 149 -7.92 66.66 -31.63
CA GLN A 149 -7.57 66.63 -33.07
C GLN A 149 -6.42 65.77 -33.64
N MET A 150 -6.81 65.04 -34.70
CA MET A 150 -6.05 64.59 -35.89
C MET A 150 -4.96 63.50 -35.82
N GLY A 151 -5.26 62.42 -36.55
CA GLY A 151 -4.41 61.58 -37.42
C GLY A 151 -2.88 61.54 -37.26
N GLY A 152 -2.33 60.32 -37.21
CA GLY A 152 -0.90 60.10 -37.44
C GLY A 152 -0.47 58.64 -37.30
N ARG A 153 0.11 58.08 -38.36
CA ARG A 153 0.63 56.71 -38.51
C ARG A 153 1.83 56.41 -37.57
N GLY A 154 2.02 55.14 -37.20
CA GLY A 154 3.25 54.68 -36.52
C GLY A 154 3.53 53.18 -36.62
N TYR A 155 3.97 52.73 -37.80
CA TYR A 155 4.96 51.66 -38.08
C TYR A 155 4.91 50.29 -37.33
N ARG A 156 4.57 49.25 -38.10
CA ARG A 156 5.01 47.84 -37.92
C ARG A 156 6.11 47.52 -38.94
N PRO A 157 7.17 46.79 -38.57
CA PRO A 157 7.85 45.88 -39.51
C PRO A 157 8.13 44.50 -38.83
N PRO A 158 8.55 43.46 -39.56
CA PRO A 158 7.73 42.27 -39.75
C PRO A 158 8.32 40.98 -39.14
N SER A 159 7.47 39.97 -39.07
CA SER A 159 7.80 38.56 -38.86
C SER A 159 8.94 38.07 -39.76
N SER A 160 9.92 37.39 -39.17
CA SER A 160 10.79 36.47 -39.90
C SER A 160 10.75 35.09 -39.24
N GLN A 161 10.30 34.12 -40.04
CA GLN A 161 10.35 32.69 -39.79
C GLN A 161 11.80 32.25 -39.68
N ILE A 162 12.12 31.41 -38.69
CA ILE A 162 13.31 30.54 -38.74
C ILE A 162 12.87 29.12 -38.35
N SER A 163 12.91 28.27 -39.37
CA SER A 163 12.75 26.82 -39.33
C SER A 163 13.89 26.15 -38.57
N TYR A 164 13.58 25.12 -37.78
CA TYR A 164 14.56 24.11 -37.37
C TYR A 164 14.03 22.71 -37.66
N GLY A 165 14.40 22.20 -38.83
CA GLY A 165 14.48 20.76 -39.09
C GLY A 165 15.83 20.23 -38.60
N GLY A 166 15.81 19.24 -37.71
CA GLY A 166 17.00 18.55 -37.23
C GLY A 166 16.66 17.20 -36.60
N ASN A 167 16.99 16.13 -37.30
CA ASN A 167 16.83 14.73 -36.92
C ASN A 167 17.30 14.43 -35.48
N ARG A 168 16.37 14.02 -34.61
CA ARG A 168 16.66 13.18 -33.44
C ARG A 168 15.63 12.05 -33.39
N SER A 169 16.11 10.83 -33.62
CA SER A 169 15.31 9.61 -33.53
C SER A 169 15.10 9.22 -32.06
N SER A 170 13.90 9.41 -31.55
CA SER A 170 13.38 8.72 -30.37
C SER A 170 11.92 8.38 -30.66
N GLY A 171 11.61 7.09 -30.71
CA GLY A 171 10.33 6.52 -31.14
C GLY A 171 9.16 6.72 -30.18
N ALA A 172 8.93 7.96 -29.74
CA ALA A 172 7.66 8.40 -29.19
C ALA A 172 7.00 9.27 -30.26
N SER A 173 6.14 8.67 -31.07
CA SER A 173 5.31 9.39 -32.03
C SER A 173 4.45 10.39 -31.27
N THR A 174 4.85 11.67 -31.32
CA THR A 174 3.98 12.79 -30.99
C THR A 174 2.76 12.69 -31.91
N PRO A 175 1.52 12.60 -31.38
CA PRO A 175 0.36 12.75 -32.24
C PRO A 175 0.43 14.14 -32.86
N ILE A 176 0.32 14.19 -34.19
CA ILE A 176 0.12 15.42 -34.94
C ILE A 176 -1.20 16.00 -34.41
N TYR A 177 -1.13 16.99 -33.54
CA TYR A 177 -2.28 17.83 -33.24
C TYR A 177 -2.59 18.57 -34.54
N GLY A 178 -3.79 18.31 -35.06
CA GLY A 178 -4.34 19.02 -36.19
C GLY A 178 -4.28 20.53 -35.96
N ASP A 179 -4.05 21.21 -37.08
CA ASP A 179 -4.15 22.63 -37.32
C ASP A 179 -5.08 23.38 -36.33
N TYR A 180 -4.52 24.35 -35.59
CA TYR A 180 -5.22 25.24 -34.65
C TYR A 180 -6.14 26.26 -35.37
N SER A 181 -6.69 25.90 -36.53
CA SER A 181 -7.47 26.79 -37.38
C SER A 181 -8.98 26.69 -37.17
N ASN A 182 -9.48 25.67 -36.44
CA ASN A 182 -10.91 25.52 -36.13
C ASN A 182 -11.16 25.23 -34.63
N VAL A 183 -10.90 26.23 -33.80
CA VAL A 183 -11.23 26.22 -32.37
C VAL A 183 -12.75 26.37 -32.20
N LEU A 184 -13.43 25.32 -31.72
CA LEU A 184 -14.82 25.43 -31.27
C LEU A 184 -14.93 26.45 -30.11
N PRO A 185 -16.02 27.24 -30.02
CA PRO A 185 -16.15 28.29 -29.01
C PRO A 185 -16.04 27.77 -27.57
N PRO A 186 -15.51 28.57 -26.62
CA PRO A 186 -15.22 28.19 -25.23
C PRO A 186 -16.43 27.85 -24.33
N GLY A 187 -17.59 27.57 -24.92
CA GLY A 187 -18.80 27.08 -24.23
C GLY A 187 -19.23 25.66 -24.61
N GLN A 188 -18.63 25.04 -25.62
CA GLN A 188 -18.98 23.67 -26.04
C GLN A 188 -18.09 22.59 -25.39
N ARG A 189 -16.81 22.89 -25.14
CA ARG A 189 -15.91 22.03 -24.36
C ARG A 189 -16.33 21.92 -22.88
N SER A 190 -17.13 22.85 -22.37
CA SER A 190 -17.46 22.97 -20.95
C SER A 190 -18.59 22.05 -20.47
N ARG A 191 -19.25 21.29 -21.38
CA ARG A 191 -20.39 20.41 -21.06
C ARG A 191 -20.14 18.91 -21.26
N GLU A 192 -19.03 18.50 -21.86
CA GLU A 192 -18.76 17.07 -22.10
C GLU A 192 -18.04 16.43 -20.89
N PRO A 193 -18.61 15.37 -20.28
CA PRO A 193 -17.99 14.69 -19.13
C PRO A 193 -16.66 14.00 -19.46
N TYR A 194 -16.47 13.58 -20.72
CA TYR A 194 -15.36 12.75 -21.19
C TYR A 194 -14.64 13.37 -22.41
N PRO A 195 -13.93 14.51 -22.24
CA PRO A 195 -13.46 15.31 -23.37
C PRO A 195 -12.29 14.67 -24.16
N ALA A 196 -11.53 13.71 -23.60
CA ALA A 196 -10.54 12.96 -24.40
C ALA A 196 -11.16 11.78 -25.16
N TRP A 197 -12.39 11.39 -24.85
CA TRP A 197 -13.17 10.40 -25.60
C TRP A 197 -14.31 11.07 -26.39
N ALA A 198 -14.00 12.18 -27.06
CA ALA A 198 -14.95 12.92 -27.89
C ALA A 198 -14.90 12.46 -29.36
N SER A 199 -15.98 12.71 -30.11
CA SER A 199 -16.13 12.35 -31.53
C SER A 199 -15.02 12.90 -32.44
N ASP A 200 -14.41 14.01 -32.04
CA ASP A 200 -13.38 14.70 -32.81
C ASP A 200 -12.02 13.96 -32.79
N ALA A 201 -11.84 12.96 -31.91
CA ALA A 201 -10.57 12.28 -31.66
C ALA A 201 -10.36 10.96 -32.44
N GLN A 202 -11.14 10.69 -33.50
CA GLN A 202 -11.11 9.41 -34.25
C GLN A 202 -11.31 8.18 -33.32
N ILE A 203 -12.36 8.23 -32.50
CA ILE A 203 -12.70 7.17 -31.55
C ILE A 203 -13.16 5.87 -32.26
N PRO A 204 -12.76 4.68 -31.77
CA PRO A 204 -13.16 3.40 -32.36
C PRO A 204 -14.62 2.99 -32.11
N VAL A 205 -15.17 3.42 -30.98
CA VAL A 205 -16.52 3.10 -30.51
C VAL A 205 -17.06 4.36 -29.83
N SER A 206 -18.27 4.78 -30.21
CA SER A 206 -18.89 5.98 -29.65
C SER A 206 -19.36 5.75 -28.21
N LYS A 207 -19.58 6.82 -27.45
CA LYS A 207 -20.14 6.72 -26.08
C LYS A 207 -21.54 6.08 -26.08
N GLU A 208 -22.33 6.39 -27.10
CA GLU A 208 -23.70 5.87 -27.29
C GLU A 208 -23.65 4.37 -27.61
N GLU A 209 -22.73 3.95 -28.48
CA GLU A 209 -22.51 2.52 -28.77
C GLU A 209 -22.04 1.76 -27.52
N ILE A 210 -21.21 2.36 -26.68
CA ILE A 210 -20.80 1.75 -25.40
C ILE A 210 -22.00 1.63 -24.46
N GLU A 211 -22.82 2.67 -24.34
CA GLU A 211 -24.04 2.64 -23.53
C GLU A 211 -25.02 1.56 -24.02
N ASP A 212 -25.21 1.44 -25.34
CA ASP A 212 -26.02 0.39 -25.97
C ASP A 212 -25.49 -1.01 -25.64
N ILE A 213 -24.17 -1.20 -25.63
CA ILE A 213 -23.54 -2.46 -25.19
C ILE A 213 -23.92 -2.77 -23.74
N PHE A 214 -23.84 -1.79 -22.84
CA PHE A 214 -24.21 -1.99 -21.43
C PHE A 214 -25.69 -2.32 -21.27
N LEU A 215 -26.58 -1.63 -22.01
CA LEU A 215 -28.01 -1.89 -22.01
C LEU A 215 -28.36 -3.28 -22.56
N ASP A 216 -27.71 -3.72 -23.64
CA ASP A 216 -27.85 -5.07 -24.20
C ASP A 216 -27.46 -6.14 -23.17
N LEU A 217 -26.34 -5.94 -22.47
CA LEU A 217 -25.89 -6.87 -21.43
C LEU A 217 -26.83 -6.89 -20.22
N VAL A 218 -27.34 -5.75 -19.77
CA VAL A 218 -28.36 -5.66 -18.71
C VAL A 218 -29.60 -6.47 -19.11
N ASN A 219 -30.09 -6.30 -20.33
CA ASN A 219 -31.27 -7.01 -20.82
C ASN A 219 -31.04 -8.52 -20.97
N LYS A 220 -29.82 -8.96 -21.25
CA LYS A 220 -29.49 -10.40 -21.43
C LYS A 220 -29.22 -11.15 -20.13
N PHE A 221 -28.73 -10.48 -19.10
CA PHE A 221 -28.29 -11.11 -17.85
C PHE A 221 -29.09 -10.68 -16.61
N GLY A 222 -29.90 -9.62 -16.71
CA GLY A 222 -30.72 -9.12 -15.60
C GLY A 222 -29.90 -8.38 -14.53
N PHE A 223 -28.85 -7.65 -14.93
CA PHE A 223 -28.08 -6.78 -14.05
C PHE A 223 -28.93 -5.58 -13.57
N GLN A 224 -28.58 -5.01 -12.42
CA GLN A 224 -29.20 -3.80 -11.87
C GLN A 224 -28.86 -2.58 -12.73
N ARG A 225 -29.85 -1.73 -13.01
CA ARG A 225 -29.65 -0.54 -13.85
C ARG A 225 -28.74 0.50 -13.21
N ASP A 226 -28.83 0.68 -11.90
CA ASP A 226 -27.97 1.63 -11.18
C ASP A 226 -26.53 1.12 -11.08
N SER A 227 -26.33 -0.19 -10.93
CA SER A 227 -25.00 -0.82 -11.02
C SER A 227 -24.38 -0.62 -12.39
N MET A 228 -25.18 -0.79 -13.46
CA MET A 228 -24.76 -0.54 -14.83
C MET A 228 -24.28 0.90 -15.03
N ARG A 229 -25.05 1.90 -14.59
CA ARG A 229 -24.67 3.32 -14.71
C ARG A 229 -23.32 3.60 -14.06
N ASN A 230 -23.11 3.07 -12.85
CA ASN A 230 -21.84 3.21 -12.13
C ASN A 230 -20.67 2.55 -12.88
N MET A 231 -20.88 1.36 -13.46
CA MET A 231 -19.86 0.64 -14.22
C MET A 231 -19.58 1.28 -15.59
N TYR A 232 -20.59 1.86 -16.23
CA TYR A 232 -20.46 2.66 -17.45
C TYR A 232 -19.59 3.89 -17.18
N ASP A 233 -19.91 4.69 -16.16
CA ASP A 233 -19.11 5.88 -15.81
C ASP A 233 -17.67 5.50 -15.41
N HIS A 234 -17.50 4.37 -14.73
CA HIS A 234 -16.18 3.84 -14.39
C HIS A 234 -15.38 3.45 -15.64
N PHE A 235 -16.01 2.78 -16.62
CA PHE A 235 -15.39 2.40 -17.87
C PHE A 235 -15.01 3.65 -18.71
N MET A 236 -15.93 4.61 -18.83
CA MET A 236 -15.70 5.85 -19.55
C MET A 236 -14.59 6.69 -18.91
N THR A 237 -14.52 6.77 -17.58
CA THR A 237 -13.42 7.44 -16.87
C THR A 237 -12.07 6.79 -17.16
N GLN A 238 -12.01 5.45 -17.24
CA GLN A 238 -10.77 4.73 -17.59
C GLN A 238 -10.34 4.99 -19.03
N LEU A 239 -11.31 5.02 -19.96
CA LEU A 239 -11.07 5.34 -21.37
C LEU A 239 -10.59 6.79 -21.55
N ASP A 240 -11.26 7.76 -20.94
CA ASP A 240 -10.89 9.18 -20.98
C ASP A 240 -9.47 9.39 -20.40
N SER A 241 -9.18 8.75 -19.28
CA SER A 241 -7.85 8.79 -18.65
C SER A 241 -6.77 8.26 -19.57
N ARG A 242 -6.97 7.12 -20.25
CA ARG A 242 -5.96 6.57 -21.17
C ARG A 242 -5.87 7.36 -22.46
N ALA A 243 -6.99 7.76 -23.03
CA ALA A 243 -7.06 8.58 -24.25
C ALA A 243 -6.37 9.93 -24.07
N SER A 244 -6.26 10.44 -22.84
CA SER A 244 -5.46 11.63 -22.56
C SER A 244 -3.94 11.42 -22.72
N ARG A 245 -3.44 10.18 -22.89
CA ARG A 245 -2.00 9.86 -23.05
C ARG A 245 -1.65 9.14 -24.33
N MET A 246 -2.62 8.50 -24.96
CA MET A 246 -2.43 7.66 -26.14
C MET A 246 -3.65 7.77 -27.05
N THR A 247 -3.53 7.30 -28.29
CA THR A 247 -4.67 7.30 -29.22
C THR A 247 -5.88 6.52 -28.64
N PRO A 248 -7.14 6.92 -28.92
CA PRO A 248 -8.31 6.21 -28.41
C PRO A 248 -8.33 4.70 -28.73
N ASN A 249 -7.81 4.33 -29.91
CA ASN A 249 -7.61 2.94 -30.30
C ASN A 249 -6.67 2.17 -29.36
N GLN A 250 -5.51 2.76 -29.03
CA GLN A 250 -4.57 2.16 -28.09
C GLN A 250 -5.10 2.18 -26.65
N ALA A 251 -5.90 3.19 -26.29
CA ALA A 251 -6.53 3.28 -24.98
C ALA A 251 -7.47 2.08 -24.74
N LEU A 252 -8.37 1.78 -25.67
CA LEU A 252 -9.25 0.61 -25.57
C LEU A 252 -8.48 -0.72 -25.63
N LEU A 253 -7.48 -0.84 -26.53
CA LEU A 253 -6.66 -2.03 -26.63
C LEU A 253 -5.88 -2.30 -25.35
N SER A 254 -5.24 -1.28 -24.78
CA SER A 254 -4.46 -1.42 -23.54
C SER A 254 -5.35 -1.72 -22.34
N LEU A 255 -6.57 -1.15 -22.31
CA LEU A 255 -7.55 -1.45 -21.26
C LEU A 255 -8.00 -2.91 -21.34
N HIS A 256 -8.33 -3.39 -22.54
CA HIS A 256 -8.63 -4.81 -22.78
C HIS A 256 -7.46 -5.71 -22.39
N ALA A 257 -6.22 -5.30 -22.70
CA ALA A 257 -5.03 -6.04 -22.35
C ALA A 257 -4.81 -6.14 -20.84
N ASP A 258 -5.20 -5.15 -20.05
CA ASP A 258 -5.03 -5.19 -18.59
C ASP A 258 -6.10 -6.03 -17.88
N TYR A 259 -7.34 -6.02 -18.36
CA TYR A 259 -8.43 -6.81 -17.75
C TYR A 259 -8.45 -8.26 -18.26
N ILE A 260 -8.28 -8.46 -19.57
CA ILE A 260 -8.64 -9.73 -20.24
C ILE A 260 -7.48 -10.28 -21.06
N GLY A 261 -7.03 -9.56 -22.10
CA GLY A 261 -6.26 -10.13 -23.21
C GLY A 261 -4.75 -10.22 -23.01
N GLY A 262 -4.17 -9.38 -22.15
CA GLY A 262 -2.72 -9.18 -22.06
C GLY A 262 -2.02 -10.18 -21.14
N ASP A 263 -0.70 -10.28 -21.28
CA ASP A 263 0.11 -11.27 -20.54
C ASP A 263 0.04 -11.09 -19.00
N ASN A 264 -0.31 -9.87 -18.54
CA ASN A 264 -0.48 -9.53 -17.14
C ASN A 264 -1.94 -9.56 -16.65
N ALA A 265 -2.92 -9.75 -17.53
CA ALA A 265 -4.32 -9.81 -17.14
C ALA A 265 -4.60 -11.00 -16.21
N ASN A 266 -5.34 -10.75 -15.14
CA ASN A 266 -5.71 -11.79 -14.18
C ASN A 266 -6.53 -12.89 -14.87
N TYR A 267 -7.49 -12.50 -15.71
CA TYR A 267 -8.33 -13.45 -16.45
C TYR A 267 -7.52 -14.37 -17.37
N ARG A 268 -6.60 -13.84 -18.20
CA ARG A 268 -5.71 -14.66 -19.04
C ARG A 268 -4.89 -15.63 -18.21
N ARG A 269 -4.29 -15.13 -17.13
CA ARG A 269 -3.45 -15.92 -16.22
C ARG A 269 -4.24 -17.08 -15.62
N TRP A 270 -5.47 -16.81 -15.17
CA TRP A 270 -6.40 -17.83 -14.68
C TRP A 270 -6.82 -18.82 -15.77
N TYR A 271 -7.20 -18.33 -16.97
CA TYR A 271 -7.65 -19.16 -18.10
C TYR A 271 -6.64 -20.24 -18.48
N PHE A 272 -5.35 -19.89 -18.54
CA PHE A 272 -4.28 -20.87 -18.80
C PHE A 272 -3.91 -21.70 -17.57
N ALA A 273 -4.04 -21.17 -16.36
CA ALA A 273 -3.78 -21.90 -15.12
C ALA A 273 -4.78 -23.04 -14.89
N ALA A 274 -6.07 -22.77 -15.10
CA ALA A 274 -7.18 -23.69 -14.91
C ALA A 274 -7.44 -24.60 -16.14
N HIS A 275 -6.63 -24.48 -17.20
CA HIS A 275 -6.68 -25.28 -18.45
C HIS A 275 -7.99 -25.11 -19.26
N LEU A 276 -8.61 -23.94 -19.17
CA LEU A 276 -9.81 -23.61 -19.96
C LEU A 276 -9.48 -23.52 -21.47
N ASP A 277 -8.20 -23.31 -21.82
CA ASP A 277 -7.71 -23.41 -23.20
C ASP A 277 -7.89 -24.81 -23.81
N LEU A 278 -7.79 -25.85 -22.98
CA LEU A 278 -8.04 -27.24 -23.41
C LEU A 278 -9.52 -27.56 -23.45
N ASP A 279 -10.31 -26.98 -22.56
CA ASP A 279 -11.77 -27.12 -22.59
C ASP A 279 -12.34 -26.51 -23.87
N ASP A 280 -11.91 -25.31 -24.25
CA ASP A 280 -12.34 -24.68 -25.51
C ASP A 280 -11.89 -25.47 -26.75
N ALA A 281 -10.76 -26.19 -26.68
CA ALA A 281 -10.19 -26.90 -27.83
C ALA A 281 -10.66 -28.37 -27.97
N VAL A 282 -10.93 -29.06 -26.86
CA VAL A 282 -11.16 -30.51 -26.82
C VAL A 282 -12.37 -30.88 -25.94
N GLY A 283 -12.80 -29.99 -25.04
CA GLY A 283 -13.81 -30.23 -24.02
C GLY A 283 -13.26 -31.00 -22.81
N PHE A 284 -13.63 -30.60 -21.59
CA PHE A 284 -13.21 -31.28 -20.35
C PHE A 284 -13.50 -32.78 -20.36
N ALA A 285 -14.63 -33.22 -20.92
CA ALA A 285 -15.02 -34.64 -21.01
C ALA A 285 -14.02 -35.52 -21.80
N ASN A 286 -13.24 -34.92 -22.72
CA ASN A 286 -12.25 -35.62 -23.54
C ASN A 286 -10.80 -35.38 -23.07
N MET A 287 -10.61 -34.68 -21.94
CA MET A 287 -9.30 -34.29 -21.45
C MET A 287 -8.56 -35.49 -20.82
N LYS A 288 -7.88 -36.30 -21.63
CA LYS A 288 -6.90 -37.27 -21.10
C LYS A 288 -5.63 -36.53 -20.67
N LEU A 289 -5.55 -36.16 -19.39
CA LEU A 289 -4.33 -35.69 -18.71
C LEU A 289 -3.31 -36.85 -18.59
N GLY A 290 -2.72 -37.26 -19.72
CA GLY A 290 -1.80 -38.39 -19.76
C GLY A 290 -1.04 -38.52 -21.08
N LYS A 291 0.26 -38.21 -21.02
CA LYS A 291 1.32 -38.47 -22.02
C LYS A 291 0.99 -38.09 -23.47
N THR A 292 1.53 -36.95 -23.91
CA THR A 292 1.70 -36.63 -25.33
C THR A 292 2.32 -37.80 -26.08
N ASN A 293 1.59 -38.31 -27.08
CA ASN A 293 2.02 -39.45 -27.89
C ASN A 293 3.40 -39.20 -28.53
N ARG A 294 4.25 -40.24 -28.59
CA ARG A 294 5.58 -40.19 -29.22
C ARG A 294 5.52 -39.71 -30.69
N ARG A 295 4.36 -39.89 -31.33
CA ARG A 295 4.03 -39.47 -32.70
C ARG A 295 3.88 -37.95 -32.83
N THR A 296 3.17 -37.28 -31.92
CA THR A 296 3.05 -35.80 -31.90
C THR A 296 4.37 -35.12 -31.57
N ARG A 297 5.22 -35.73 -30.72
CA ARG A 297 6.56 -35.21 -30.42
C ARG A 297 7.52 -35.29 -31.62
N LYS A 298 7.37 -36.29 -32.49
CA LYS A 298 8.11 -36.39 -33.76
C LYS A 298 7.61 -35.38 -34.80
N ALA A 299 6.29 -35.20 -34.92
CA ALA A 299 5.68 -34.17 -35.77
C ALA A 299 6.16 -32.75 -35.37
N ARG A 300 6.20 -32.45 -34.06
CA ARG A 300 6.68 -31.17 -33.52
C ARG A 300 8.15 -30.88 -33.85
N LYS A 301 9.01 -31.90 -33.96
CA LYS A 301 10.42 -31.75 -34.35
C LYS A 301 10.61 -31.53 -35.86
N ALA A 302 9.64 -31.98 -36.66
CA ALA A 302 9.60 -31.75 -38.10
C ALA A 302 9.03 -30.35 -38.42
N ALA A 303 7.96 -29.94 -37.74
CA ALA A 303 7.37 -28.60 -37.88
C ALA A 303 8.35 -27.49 -37.44
N LYS A 304 9.11 -27.69 -36.35
CA LYS A 304 10.15 -26.71 -35.92
C LYS A 304 11.33 -26.57 -36.88
N LYS A 305 11.50 -27.50 -37.83
CA LYS A 305 12.52 -27.43 -38.90
C LYS A 305 12.00 -26.73 -40.15
N ALA A 306 10.68 -26.66 -40.34
CA ALA A 306 10.04 -25.85 -41.36
C ALA A 306 9.70 -24.50 -40.74
N GLN A 307 10.70 -23.62 -40.66
CA GLN A 307 10.54 -22.27 -40.14
C GLN A 307 9.59 -21.50 -41.09
N SER A 308 8.33 -21.36 -40.71
CA SER A 308 7.35 -20.56 -41.44
C SER A 308 7.63 -19.08 -41.20
N ASP A 309 7.55 -18.30 -42.27
CA ASP A 309 7.70 -16.84 -42.28
C ASP A 309 6.80 -16.18 -41.21
N PRO A 310 7.28 -15.19 -40.43
CA PRO A 310 6.47 -14.48 -39.43
C PRO A 310 5.26 -13.72 -40.00
N ASN A 311 5.18 -13.56 -41.32
CA ASN A 311 4.17 -12.77 -42.01
C ASN A 311 2.92 -13.56 -42.41
N ASN A 312 2.86 -14.87 -42.19
CA ASN A 312 1.72 -15.70 -42.59
C ASN A 312 1.06 -16.38 -41.36
N GLU A 313 0.29 -15.59 -40.60
CA GLU A 313 -0.35 -16.02 -39.34
C GLU A 313 -1.31 -17.21 -39.51
N GLU A 314 -2.00 -17.30 -40.65
CA GLU A 314 -2.95 -18.39 -40.94
C GLU A 314 -2.23 -19.72 -41.14
N GLN A 315 -1.15 -19.73 -41.90
CA GLN A 315 -0.32 -20.92 -42.12
C GLN A 315 0.37 -21.40 -40.84
N ALA A 316 0.75 -20.46 -39.95
CA ALA A 316 1.26 -20.79 -38.63
C ALA A 316 0.18 -21.43 -37.74
N LEU A 317 -1.05 -20.89 -37.73
CA LEU A 317 -2.19 -21.47 -37.00
C LEU A 317 -2.50 -22.89 -37.49
N GLU A 318 -2.60 -23.10 -38.81
CA GLU A 318 -2.84 -24.43 -39.42
C GLU A 318 -1.74 -25.44 -39.05
N SER A 319 -0.46 -25.01 -39.05
CA SER A 319 0.66 -25.88 -38.65
C SER A 319 0.63 -26.30 -37.17
N MET A 320 -0.11 -25.55 -36.34
CA MET A 320 -0.27 -25.78 -34.90
C MET A 320 -1.62 -26.39 -34.54
N GLU A 321 -2.49 -26.68 -35.51
CA GLU A 321 -3.74 -27.39 -35.27
C GLU A 321 -3.46 -28.79 -34.68
N GLY A 322 -4.09 -29.07 -33.54
CA GLY A 322 -3.88 -30.30 -32.77
C GLY A 322 -2.67 -30.30 -31.82
N ASP A 323 -1.86 -29.23 -31.73
CA ASP A 323 -0.85 -29.08 -30.68
C ASP A 323 -1.45 -28.50 -29.39
N ASN A 324 -1.67 -29.37 -28.40
CA ASN A 324 -2.12 -29.01 -27.06
C ASN A 324 -0.97 -28.52 -26.14
N SER A 325 0.11 -27.97 -26.72
CA SER A 325 1.21 -27.39 -25.95
C SER A 325 0.86 -25.99 -25.43
N LEU A 326 1.45 -25.56 -24.30
CA LEU A 326 1.14 -24.24 -23.73
C LEU A 326 1.52 -23.11 -24.69
N GLU A 327 2.68 -23.23 -25.33
CA GLU A 327 3.22 -22.29 -26.32
C GLU A 327 2.26 -22.10 -27.52
N ALA A 328 1.71 -23.20 -28.05
CA ALA A 328 0.72 -23.14 -29.14
C ALA A 328 -0.61 -22.51 -28.69
N ALA A 329 -1.04 -22.76 -27.44
CA ALA A 329 -2.25 -22.15 -26.89
C ALA A 329 -2.07 -20.63 -26.65
N GLU A 330 -0.90 -20.21 -26.18
CA GLU A 330 -0.56 -18.78 -26.02
C GLU A 330 -0.51 -18.05 -27.36
N TYR A 331 0.02 -18.68 -28.41
CA TYR A 331 0.00 -18.12 -29.76
C TYR A 331 -1.44 -17.97 -30.28
N ARG A 332 -2.26 -19.03 -30.18
CA ARG A 332 -3.68 -18.98 -30.57
C ARG A 332 -4.45 -17.88 -29.85
N TRP A 333 -4.17 -17.69 -28.56
CA TRP A 333 -4.75 -16.60 -27.78
C TRP A 333 -4.34 -15.23 -28.30
N LYS A 334 -3.03 -15.00 -28.53
CA LYS A 334 -2.53 -13.73 -29.06
C LYS A 334 -3.15 -13.40 -30.41
N THR A 335 -3.23 -14.38 -31.32
CA THR A 335 -3.87 -14.19 -32.63
C THR A 335 -5.38 -13.90 -32.49
N ARG A 336 -6.10 -14.61 -31.62
CA ARG A 336 -7.52 -14.33 -31.31
C ARG A 336 -7.72 -12.90 -30.81
N MET A 337 -6.88 -12.45 -29.88
CA MET A 337 -6.97 -11.10 -29.32
C MET A 337 -6.62 -10.00 -30.33
N ASN A 338 -5.67 -10.26 -31.23
CA ASN A 338 -5.32 -9.34 -32.31
C ASN A 338 -6.44 -9.19 -33.35
N ARG A 339 -7.13 -10.29 -33.70
CA ARG A 339 -8.23 -10.31 -34.69
C ARG A 339 -9.56 -9.77 -34.15
N MET A 340 -9.69 -9.61 -32.84
CA MET A 340 -10.93 -9.15 -32.20
C MET A 340 -11.29 -7.71 -32.60
N SER A 341 -12.58 -7.47 -32.90
CA SER A 341 -13.07 -6.13 -33.21
C SER A 341 -13.06 -5.22 -31.97
N GLN A 342 -13.00 -3.91 -32.18
CA GLN A 342 -13.03 -2.95 -31.07
C GLN A 342 -14.35 -3.02 -30.29
N HIS A 343 -15.46 -3.25 -30.99
CA HIS A 343 -16.77 -3.45 -30.39
C HIS A 343 -16.81 -4.70 -29.50
N GLU A 344 -16.19 -5.82 -29.91
CA GLU A 344 -16.11 -7.02 -29.06
C GLU A 344 -15.21 -6.79 -27.84
N ARG A 345 -14.10 -6.07 -27.99
CA ARG A 345 -13.24 -5.69 -26.85
C ARG A 345 -14.01 -4.86 -25.82
N ALA A 346 -14.76 -3.86 -26.26
CA ALA A 346 -15.59 -3.05 -25.38
C ALA A 346 -16.65 -3.90 -24.66
N ARG A 347 -17.33 -4.79 -25.40
CA ARG A 347 -18.32 -5.73 -24.85
C ARG A 347 -17.75 -6.66 -23.79
N GLN A 348 -16.57 -7.23 -24.00
CA GLN A 348 -15.95 -8.11 -23.01
C GLN A 348 -15.58 -7.37 -21.73
N ILE A 349 -15.05 -6.15 -21.83
CA ILE A 349 -14.73 -5.34 -20.64
C ILE A 349 -16.02 -4.94 -19.92
N ALA A 350 -17.05 -4.49 -20.65
CA ALA A 350 -18.35 -4.14 -20.08
C ALA A 350 -18.97 -5.31 -19.32
N LEU A 351 -18.97 -6.52 -19.89
CA LEU A 351 -19.46 -7.72 -19.22
C LEU A 351 -18.66 -8.05 -17.95
N TYR A 352 -17.33 -7.96 -18.01
CA TYR A 352 -16.49 -8.19 -16.82
C TYR A 352 -16.77 -7.18 -15.71
N LEU A 353 -16.92 -5.90 -16.06
CA LEU A 353 -17.22 -4.82 -15.11
C LEU A 353 -18.62 -4.99 -14.50
N LEU A 354 -19.63 -5.41 -15.26
CA LEU A 354 -20.97 -5.71 -14.74
C LEU A 354 -20.94 -6.90 -13.77
N CYS A 355 -20.26 -7.99 -14.15
CA CYS A 355 -20.07 -9.15 -13.27
C CYS A 355 -19.38 -8.76 -11.96
N TRP A 356 -18.34 -7.93 -12.04
CA TRP A 356 -17.61 -7.41 -10.88
C TRP A 356 -18.47 -6.44 -10.06
N GLY A 357 -19.22 -5.55 -10.72
CA GLY A 357 -20.10 -4.54 -10.13
C GLY A 357 -21.11 -5.13 -9.15
N GLU A 358 -21.67 -6.31 -9.45
CA GLU A 358 -22.67 -6.97 -8.61
C GLU A 358 -22.13 -8.12 -7.74
N ALA A 359 -20.84 -8.44 -7.82
CA ALA A 359 -20.25 -9.58 -7.10
C ALA A 359 -20.21 -9.42 -5.56
N ASN A 360 -20.43 -8.22 -5.00
CA ASN A 360 -20.40 -7.95 -3.55
C ASN A 360 -19.15 -8.59 -2.87
N GLN A 361 -19.31 -9.45 -1.86
CA GLN A 361 -18.21 -10.14 -1.16
C GLN A 361 -17.51 -11.20 -2.03
N VAL A 362 -18.15 -11.68 -3.10
CA VAL A 362 -17.54 -12.64 -4.05
C VAL A 362 -16.37 -11.97 -4.81
N ARG A 363 -16.24 -10.63 -4.79
CA ARG A 363 -15.06 -9.91 -5.30
C ARG A 363 -13.74 -10.33 -4.64
N PHE A 364 -13.79 -10.85 -3.41
CA PHE A 364 -12.61 -11.41 -2.72
C PHE A 364 -12.20 -12.79 -3.24
N MET A 365 -12.91 -13.32 -4.24
CA MET A 365 -12.64 -14.60 -4.90
C MET A 365 -12.47 -14.39 -6.42
N PRO A 366 -11.35 -13.77 -6.86
CA PRO A 366 -11.20 -13.32 -8.24
C PRO A 366 -11.26 -14.46 -9.28
N GLU A 367 -10.82 -15.67 -8.96
CA GLU A 367 -10.82 -16.82 -9.86
C GLU A 367 -12.23 -17.42 -9.99
N CYS A 368 -13.03 -17.36 -8.93
CA CYS A 368 -14.47 -17.62 -9.01
C CYS A 368 -15.15 -16.62 -9.95
N LEU A 369 -14.83 -15.33 -9.83
CA LEU A 369 -15.37 -14.30 -10.71
C LEU A 369 -14.92 -14.49 -12.17
N CYS A 370 -13.67 -14.88 -12.40
CA CYS A 370 -13.18 -15.22 -13.74
C CYS A 370 -13.96 -16.41 -14.35
N PHE A 371 -14.31 -17.41 -13.52
CA PHE A 371 -15.14 -18.54 -13.95
C PHE A 371 -16.57 -18.11 -14.31
N ILE A 372 -17.19 -17.26 -13.49
CA ILE A 372 -18.52 -16.69 -13.78
C ILE A 372 -18.48 -15.89 -15.09
N PHE A 373 -17.48 -15.02 -15.25
CA PHE A 373 -17.28 -14.24 -16.46
C PHE A 373 -17.08 -15.13 -17.70
N LYS A 374 -16.28 -16.21 -17.62
CA LYS A 374 -16.12 -17.16 -18.73
C LYS A 374 -17.45 -17.82 -19.11
N CYS A 375 -18.21 -18.30 -18.13
CA CYS A 375 -19.53 -18.89 -18.40
C CYS A 375 -20.47 -17.86 -19.05
N ALA A 376 -20.45 -16.62 -18.59
CA ALA A 376 -21.25 -15.55 -19.15
C ALA A 376 -20.82 -15.18 -20.59
N ASP A 377 -19.51 -15.08 -20.87
CA ASP A 377 -18.97 -14.80 -22.21
C ASP A 377 -19.31 -15.94 -23.21
N ASP A 378 -19.26 -17.20 -22.76
CA ASP A 378 -19.66 -18.36 -23.57
C ASP A 378 -21.16 -18.36 -23.87
N TYR A 379 -22.00 -18.06 -22.87
CA TYR A 379 -23.44 -17.93 -23.06
C TYR A 379 -23.77 -16.73 -23.97
N LEU A 380 -23.08 -15.60 -23.86
CA LEU A 380 -23.28 -14.43 -24.72
C LEU A 380 -23.00 -14.71 -26.20
N ARG A 381 -22.04 -15.60 -26.49
CA ARG A 381 -21.75 -16.07 -27.86
C ARG A 381 -22.71 -17.15 -28.35
N SER A 382 -23.56 -17.70 -27.48
CA SER A 382 -24.50 -18.76 -27.85
C SER A 382 -25.62 -18.25 -28.77
N PRO A 383 -26.16 -19.10 -29.66
CA PRO A 383 -27.34 -18.76 -30.46
C PRO A 383 -28.56 -18.44 -29.59
N GLU A 384 -28.67 -19.09 -28.43
CA GLU A 384 -29.79 -18.91 -27.50
C GLU A 384 -29.83 -17.50 -26.94
N CYS A 385 -28.69 -16.97 -26.51
CA CYS A 385 -28.60 -15.61 -25.99
C CYS A 385 -28.75 -14.56 -27.11
N GLN A 386 -28.19 -14.83 -28.30
CA GLN A 386 -28.27 -13.91 -29.44
C GLN A 386 -29.70 -13.78 -30.00
N ASN A 387 -30.47 -14.87 -29.99
CA ASN A 387 -31.85 -14.89 -30.49
C ASN A 387 -32.88 -14.47 -29.43
N ARG A 388 -32.45 -14.19 -28.19
CA ARG A 388 -33.35 -13.82 -27.10
C ARG A 388 -33.81 -12.37 -27.28
N VAL A 389 -35.12 -12.21 -27.50
CA VAL A 389 -35.76 -10.90 -27.69
C VAL A 389 -36.32 -10.35 -26.37
N GLU A 390 -36.72 -11.23 -25.44
CA GLU A 390 -37.30 -10.82 -24.16
C GLU A 390 -36.22 -10.48 -23.13
N PRO A 391 -36.28 -9.28 -22.51
CA PRO A 391 -35.33 -8.90 -21.48
C PRO A 391 -35.49 -9.77 -20.23
N VAL A 392 -34.35 -10.18 -19.67
CA VAL A 392 -34.29 -10.87 -18.39
C VAL A 392 -34.67 -9.90 -17.27
N PRO A 393 -35.50 -10.32 -16.29
CA PRO A 393 -35.85 -9.48 -15.16
C PRO A 393 -34.62 -8.95 -14.42
N GLU A 394 -34.70 -7.71 -13.94
CA GLU A 394 -33.67 -7.12 -13.08
C GLU A 394 -33.44 -8.01 -11.83
N PHE A 395 -32.21 -7.98 -11.30
CA PHE A 395 -31.74 -8.79 -10.17
C PHE A 395 -31.54 -10.28 -10.43
N THR A 396 -31.77 -10.78 -11.65
CA THR A 396 -31.61 -12.22 -11.96
C THR A 396 -30.17 -12.67 -11.71
N TYR A 397 -29.15 -11.94 -12.21
CA TYR A 397 -27.74 -12.26 -11.94
C TYR A 397 -27.41 -12.27 -10.44
N LEU A 398 -27.85 -11.24 -9.72
CA LEU A 398 -27.62 -11.10 -8.29
C LEU A 398 -28.25 -12.26 -7.50
N ASN A 399 -29.50 -12.61 -7.79
CA ASN A 399 -30.26 -13.61 -7.05
C ASN A 399 -29.86 -15.05 -7.41
N GLU A 400 -29.62 -15.34 -8.69
CA GLU A 400 -29.37 -16.70 -9.15
C GLU A 400 -27.88 -17.09 -9.11
N ILE A 401 -26.96 -16.14 -9.31
CA ILE A 401 -25.51 -16.42 -9.42
C ILE A 401 -24.76 -16.02 -8.15
N VAL A 402 -24.89 -14.76 -7.72
CA VAL A 402 -24.07 -14.20 -6.63
C VAL A 402 -24.61 -14.58 -5.25
N THR A 403 -25.93 -14.49 -5.06
CA THR A 403 -26.58 -14.72 -3.76
C THR A 403 -26.32 -16.12 -3.18
N PRO A 404 -26.36 -17.23 -3.94
CA PRO A 404 -26.04 -18.55 -3.40
C PRO A 404 -24.60 -18.67 -2.87
N LEU A 405 -23.64 -18.06 -3.57
CA LEU A 405 -22.23 -18.00 -3.14
C LEU A 405 -22.06 -17.13 -1.90
N TYR A 406 -22.70 -15.95 -1.88
CA TYR A 406 -22.69 -15.06 -0.72
C TYR A 406 -23.31 -15.71 0.52
N GLN A 407 -24.47 -16.35 0.37
CA GLN A 407 -25.14 -17.06 1.45
C GLN A 407 -24.24 -18.18 2.00
N TYR A 408 -23.56 -18.94 1.13
CA TYR A 408 -22.59 -19.93 1.57
C TYR A 408 -21.49 -19.32 2.44
N CYS A 409 -20.85 -18.24 1.98
CA CYS A 409 -19.80 -17.55 2.73
C CYS A 409 -20.30 -16.99 4.06
N ARG A 410 -21.48 -16.34 4.06
CA ARG A 410 -22.11 -15.78 5.26
C ARG A 410 -22.40 -16.89 6.28
N ASP A 411 -22.99 -17.99 5.83
CA ASP A 411 -23.39 -19.11 6.68
C ASP A 411 -22.19 -19.87 7.27
N GLN A 412 -20.96 -19.67 6.75
CA GLN A 412 -19.75 -20.15 7.42
C GLN A 412 -19.41 -19.34 8.69
N GLY A 413 -19.59 -18.01 8.64
CA GLY A 413 -19.19 -17.10 9.70
C GLY A 413 -20.29 -16.71 10.69
N TYR A 414 -21.55 -16.76 10.27
CA TYR A 414 -22.69 -16.31 11.06
C TYR A 414 -23.76 -17.40 11.19
N GLU A 415 -24.50 -17.35 12.29
CA GLU A 415 -25.74 -18.07 12.49
C GLU A 415 -26.84 -17.14 12.98
N ILE A 416 -28.07 -17.55 12.76
CA ILE A 416 -29.24 -16.77 13.16
C ILE A 416 -29.68 -17.30 14.53
N LEU A 417 -29.56 -16.47 15.57
CA LEU A 417 -30.10 -16.71 16.91
C LEU A 417 -31.10 -15.59 17.20
N ASP A 418 -32.34 -15.95 17.53
CA ASP A 418 -33.44 -15.01 17.83
C ASP A 418 -33.64 -13.91 16.77
N GLY A 419 -33.51 -14.27 15.48
CA GLY A 419 -33.64 -13.34 14.35
C GLY A 419 -32.46 -12.37 14.17
N LYS A 420 -31.41 -12.46 14.99
CA LYS A 420 -30.18 -11.68 14.86
C LYS A 420 -29.03 -12.56 14.37
N TYR A 421 -28.20 -12.00 13.49
CA TYR A 421 -26.97 -12.65 13.05
C TYR A 421 -25.93 -12.58 14.16
N VAL A 422 -25.58 -13.73 14.73
CA VAL A 422 -24.52 -13.89 15.72
C VAL A 422 -23.34 -14.60 15.05
N ARG A 423 -22.12 -14.18 15.38
CA ARG A 423 -20.91 -14.79 14.83
C ARG A 423 -20.71 -16.19 15.41
N ARG A 424 -20.41 -17.16 14.56
CA ARG A 424 -20.06 -18.52 14.98
C ARG A 424 -18.68 -18.55 15.61
N GLU A 425 -18.59 -19.08 16.83
CA GLU A 425 -17.32 -19.36 17.52
C GLU A 425 -16.69 -20.69 17.05
N ARG A 426 -16.43 -20.81 15.74
CA ARG A 426 -15.69 -21.96 15.19
C ARG A 426 -14.22 -21.61 15.02
N ASP A 427 -13.35 -22.59 15.25
CA ASP A 427 -11.93 -22.46 14.98
C ASP A 427 -11.66 -22.41 13.46
N HIS A 428 -10.61 -21.70 13.04
CA HIS A 428 -10.34 -21.36 11.63
C HIS A 428 -10.10 -22.61 10.77
N ASN A 429 -9.57 -23.68 11.37
CA ASN A 429 -9.40 -24.99 10.73
C ASN A 429 -10.70 -25.65 10.25
N LYS A 430 -11.87 -25.25 10.79
CA LYS A 430 -13.21 -25.78 10.47
C LYS A 430 -14.02 -24.83 9.61
N ILE A 431 -13.59 -23.58 9.47
CA ILE A 431 -14.25 -22.56 8.66
C ILE A 431 -13.66 -22.60 7.26
N ILE A 432 -14.51 -22.67 6.24
CA ILE A 432 -14.11 -22.52 4.84
C ILE A 432 -14.07 -21.02 4.53
N GLY A 433 -12.89 -20.50 4.21
CA GLY A 433 -12.68 -19.08 3.90
C GLY A 433 -12.74 -18.79 2.41
N TYR A 434 -12.58 -17.51 2.05
CA TYR A 434 -12.53 -17.08 0.64
C TYR A 434 -11.42 -17.79 -0.14
N ASP A 435 -10.23 -17.95 0.47
CA ASP A 435 -9.09 -18.63 -0.15
C ASP A 435 -9.37 -20.10 -0.47
N ASP A 436 -10.03 -20.83 0.44
CA ASP A 436 -10.38 -22.24 0.23
C ASP A 436 -11.32 -22.38 -0.98
N ILE A 437 -12.29 -21.47 -1.11
CA ILE A 437 -13.22 -21.47 -2.22
C ILE A 437 -12.51 -21.09 -3.52
N ASN A 438 -11.69 -20.05 -3.48
CA ASN A 438 -11.00 -19.54 -4.64
C ASN A 438 -10.01 -20.56 -5.23
N GLN A 439 -9.35 -21.36 -4.39
CA GLN A 439 -8.46 -22.45 -4.80
C GLN A 439 -9.17 -23.60 -5.53
N LEU A 440 -10.50 -23.72 -5.43
CA LEU A 440 -11.27 -24.66 -6.25
C LEU A 440 -11.09 -24.34 -7.74
N PHE A 441 -11.08 -23.06 -8.10
CA PHE A 441 -11.04 -22.58 -9.48
C PHE A 441 -9.62 -22.51 -10.05
N TRP A 442 -8.59 -22.93 -9.31
CA TRP A 442 -7.20 -22.94 -9.78
C TRP A 442 -6.86 -24.13 -10.66
N TYR A 443 -7.53 -25.25 -10.46
CA TYR A 443 -7.21 -26.53 -11.08
C TYR A 443 -8.43 -27.10 -11.80
N PRO A 444 -8.26 -27.75 -12.96
CA PRO A 444 -9.37 -28.37 -13.67
C PRO A 444 -10.05 -29.46 -12.82
N GLU A 445 -9.31 -30.18 -11.97
CA GLU A 445 -9.88 -31.18 -11.05
C GLU A 445 -10.78 -30.55 -9.97
N GLY A 446 -10.64 -29.25 -9.70
CA GLY A 446 -11.54 -28.51 -8.81
C GLY A 446 -12.83 -28.10 -9.52
N ILE A 447 -12.73 -27.65 -10.77
CA ILE A 447 -13.91 -27.34 -11.62
C ILE A 447 -14.72 -28.61 -11.91
N GLU A 448 -14.07 -29.76 -12.12
CA GLU A 448 -14.73 -31.06 -12.33
C GLU A 448 -15.59 -31.52 -11.14
N ARG A 449 -15.36 -30.95 -9.94
CA ARG A 449 -16.15 -31.23 -8.73
C ARG A 449 -17.44 -30.43 -8.63
N ILE A 450 -17.68 -29.48 -9.53
CA ILE A 450 -18.92 -28.71 -9.53
C ILE A 450 -20.06 -29.63 -9.98
N ILE A 451 -20.97 -29.91 -9.05
CA ILE A 451 -22.08 -30.85 -9.21
C ILE A 451 -23.40 -30.09 -9.06
N LEU A 452 -24.33 -30.33 -9.97
CA LEU A 452 -25.68 -29.79 -9.94
C LEU A 452 -26.57 -30.55 -8.94
N GLU A 453 -27.75 -30.03 -8.62
CA GLU A 453 -28.70 -30.70 -7.72
C GLU A 453 -29.13 -32.09 -8.20
N ASP A 454 -29.18 -32.30 -9.52
CA ASP A 454 -29.48 -33.58 -10.18
C ASP A 454 -28.30 -34.58 -10.17
N LYS A 455 -27.18 -34.22 -9.53
CA LYS A 455 -25.91 -34.96 -9.46
C LYS A 455 -25.10 -35.02 -10.76
N THR A 456 -25.52 -34.35 -11.82
CA THR A 456 -24.71 -34.20 -13.03
C THR A 456 -23.56 -33.22 -12.77
N ARG A 457 -22.44 -33.39 -13.48
CA ARG A 457 -21.29 -32.48 -13.34
C ARG A 457 -21.42 -31.34 -14.32
N LEU A 458 -21.10 -30.13 -13.90
CA LEU A 458 -21.18 -28.94 -14.75
C LEU A 458 -20.30 -29.05 -16.01
N VAL A 459 -19.18 -29.76 -15.92
CA VAL A 459 -18.26 -30.00 -17.05
C VAL A 459 -18.85 -30.88 -18.16
N ASP A 460 -19.84 -31.71 -17.84
CA ASP A 460 -20.52 -32.59 -18.81
C ASP A 460 -21.55 -31.80 -19.64
N VAL A 461 -21.93 -30.58 -19.20
CA VAL A 461 -22.83 -29.67 -19.91
C VAL A 461 -22.04 -28.87 -20.97
N PRO A 462 -22.59 -28.66 -22.18
CA PRO A 462 -21.96 -27.83 -23.21
C PRO A 462 -21.62 -26.42 -22.69
N PRO A 463 -20.45 -25.84 -23.05
CA PRO A 463 -20.00 -24.55 -22.52
C PRO A 463 -21.04 -23.42 -22.60
N ALA A 464 -21.81 -23.37 -23.68
CA ALA A 464 -22.85 -22.37 -23.90
C ALA A 464 -24.00 -22.42 -22.87
N GLU A 465 -24.33 -23.61 -22.35
CA GLU A 465 -25.46 -23.82 -21.44
C GLU A 465 -25.04 -23.77 -19.96
N ARG A 466 -23.73 -23.77 -19.66
CA ARG A 466 -23.22 -23.82 -18.28
C ARG A 466 -23.69 -22.65 -17.42
N TYR A 467 -23.79 -21.45 -18.01
CA TYR A 467 -24.23 -20.25 -17.29
C TYR A 467 -25.63 -20.42 -16.69
N MET A 468 -26.59 -20.95 -17.47
CA MET A 468 -27.97 -21.16 -17.03
C MET A 468 -28.10 -22.21 -15.91
N LYS A 469 -27.13 -23.13 -15.84
CA LYS A 469 -27.06 -24.19 -14.83
C LYS A 469 -26.36 -23.77 -13.54
N LEU A 470 -25.73 -22.60 -13.48
CA LEU A 470 -25.03 -22.12 -12.28
C LEU A 470 -25.98 -21.94 -11.08
N LYS A 471 -27.25 -21.63 -11.33
CA LYS A 471 -28.28 -21.51 -10.29
C LYS A 471 -28.62 -22.84 -9.59
N ASP A 472 -28.43 -23.95 -10.30
CA ASP A 472 -28.73 -25.31 -9.83
C ASP A 472 -27.50 -25.98 -9.18
N VAL A 473 -26.42 -25.23 -8.89
CA VAL A 473 -25.18 -25.78 -8.33
C VAL A 473 -25.29 -25.98 -6.81
N ASN A 474 -24.98 -27.18 -6.33
CA ASN A 474 -24.96 -27.47 -4.90
C ASN A 474 -23.60 -27.13 -4.25
N TRP A 475 -23.36 -25.85 -3.98
CA TRP A 475 -22.11 -25.34 -3.42
C TRP A 475 -21.67 -26.01 -2.10
N LYS A 476 -22.62 -26.50 -1.28
CA LYS A 476 -22.32 -27.17 0.00
C LYS A 476 -21.54 -28.47 -0.15
N LYS A 477 -21.68 -29.17 -1.28
CA LYS A 477 -20.93 -30.40 -1.57
C LYS A 477 -19.63 -30.14 -2.34
N VAL A 478 -19.55 -29.01 -3.02
CA VAL A 478 -18.43 -28.63 -3.89
C VAL A 478 -17.27 -28.08 -3.08
N PHE A 479 -17.54 -27.18 -2.13
CA PHE A 479 -16.50 -26.49 -1.36
C PHE A 479 -15.98 -27.34 -0.19
N PHE A 480 -14.65 -27.34 -0.02
CA PHE A 480 -13.95 -28.06 1.02
C PHE A 480 -12.72 -27.28 1.48
N LYS A 481 -12.24 -27.53 2.70
CA LYS A 481 -11.05 -26.88 3.26
C LYS A 481 -9.79 -27.35 2.54
N THR A 482 -8.96 -26.44 2.07
CA THR A 482 -7.70 -26.74 1.35
C THR A 482 -6.46 -26.58 2.23
N TYR A 483 -6.54 -25.85 3.34
CA TYR A 483 -5.45 -25.70 4.29
C TYR A 483 -5.96 -25.61 5.74
N LYS A 484 -5.43 -26.41 6.67
CA LYS A 484 -5.84 -26.37 8.07
C LYS A 484 -5.01 -25.37 8.85
N GLU A 485 -5.59 -24.20 9.11
CA GLU A 485 -5.00 -23.16 9.94
C GLU A 485 -5.10 -23.55 11.41
N THR A 486 -3.99 -23.96 12.01
CA THR A 486 -3.93 -24.28 13.45
C THR A 486 -2.84 -23.46 14.12
N ARG A 487 -3.05 -23.00 15.35
CA ARG A 487 -2.01 -22.29 16.09
C ARG A 487 -0.99 -23.31 16.64
N SER A 488 0.16 -23.44 15.99
CA SER A 488 1.20 -24.39 16.40
C SER A 488 2.61 -23.96 16.01
N TRP A 489 3.57 -24.21 16.90
CA TRP A 489 5.01 -24.02 16.65
C TRP A 489 5.55 -24.87 15.50
N PHE A 490 4.87 -25.95 15.13
CA PHE A 490 5.26 -26.76 13.96
C PHE A 490 5.12 -25.98 12.64
N HIS A 491 4.33 -24.90 12.57
CA HIS A 491 4.32 -24.03 11.39
C HIS A 491 5.67 -23.32 11.18
N MET A 492 6.39 -22.98 12.26
CA MET A 492 7.74 -22.41 12.13
C MET A 492 8.74 -23.41 11.57
N LEU A 493 8.57 -24.70 11.88
CA LEU A 493 9.40 -25.77 11.34
C LEU A 493 9.17 -25.96 9.84
N VAL A 494 7.91 -25.88 9.37
CA VAL A 494 7.54 -26.02 7.96
C VAL A 494 7.96 -24.79 7.15
N ASN A 495 7.59 -23.60 7.60
CA ASN A 495 7.75 -22.36 6.85
C ASN A 495 9.18 -21.84 6.85
N PHE A 496 9.92 -22.01 7.96
CA PHE A 496 11.29 -21.51 8.13
C PHE A 496 12.33 -22.63 8.20
N ASN A 497 12.04 -23.77 7.58
CA ASN A 497 12.90 -24.96 7.56
C ASN A 497 14.38 -24.64 7.22
N ARG A 498 14.64 -23.73 6.27
CA ARG A 498 15.99 -23.32 5.86
C ARG A 498 16.73 -22.57 6.96
N ILE A 499 16.04 -21.74 7.73
CA ILE A 499 16.64 -21.01 8.86
C ILE A 499 17.09 -22.03 9.90
N TRP A 500 16.23 -22.99 10.26
CA TRP A 500 16.59 -24.07 11.18
C TRP A 500 17.78 -24.89 10.69
N VAL A 501 17.82 -25.28 9.41
CA VAL A 501 18.94 -26.02 8.83
C VAL A 501 20.23 -25.20 8.90
N MET A 502 20.22 -23.93 8.45
CA MET A 502 21.41 -23.07 8.45
C MET A 502 21.98 -22.85 9.86
N HIS A 503 21.10 -22.67 10.84
CA HIS A 503 21.50 -22.31 12.20
C HIS A 503 21.85 -23.53 13.05
N VAL A 504 20.91 -24.47 13.20
CA VAL A 504 21.11 -25.64 14.09
C VAL A 504 22.23 -26.53 13.58
N THR A 505 22.34 -26.72 12.27
CA THR A 505 23.42 -27.54 11.69
C THR A 505 24.77 -26.82 11.74
N GLY A 506 24.78 -25.50 11.48
CA GLY A 506 26.01 -24.69 11.60
C GLY A 506 26.54 -24.68 13.04
N PHE A 507 25.64 -24.47 14.00
CA PHE A 507 25.94 -24.58 15.43
C PHE A 507 26.48 -25.98 15.78
N TRP A 508 25.84 -27.04 15.29
CA TRP A 508 26.32 -28.40 15.53
C TRP A 508 27.75 -28.62 15.03
N PHE A 509 28.10 -28.16 13.81
CA PHE A 509 29.44 -28.33 13.29
C PHE A 509 30.51 -27.68 14.18
N TYR A 510 30.22 -26.50 14.72
CA TYR A 510 31.12 -25.76 15.60
C TYR A 510 31.21 -26.38 17.00
N THR A 511 30.06 -26.68 17.60
CA THR A 511 29.99 -27.22 18.96
C THR A 511 30.49 -28.66 19.03
N ALA A 512 30.19 -29.52 18.05
CA ALA A 512 30.67 -30.91 18.01
C ALA A 512 32.20 -31.00 17.87
N PHE A 513 32.81 -30.10 17.09
CA PHE A 513 34.27 -30.06 16.94
C PHE A 513 34.98 -29.65 18.23
N ASN A 514 34.40 -28.69 18.98
CA ASN A 514 34.97 -28.16 20.21
C ASN A 514 34.60 -28.98 21.47
N SER A 515 33.62 -29.88 21.40
CA SER A 515 33.14 -30.70 22.53
C SER A 515 33.74 -32.11 22.60
N LYS A 516 35.03 -32.25 22.28
CA LYS A 516 35.79 -33.51 22.34
C LYS A 516 35.61 -34.34 23.63
N PRO A 517 35.53 -33.74 24.83
CA PRO A 517 35.35 -34.49 26.07
C PRO A 517 34.06 -35.34 26.10
N LEU A 518 33.01 -34.95 25.37
CA LEU A 518 31.70 -35.63 25.41
C LEU A 518 31.68 -37.00 24.73
N TYR A 519 32.53 -37.21 23.72
CA TYR A 519 32.57 -38.45 22.92
C TYR A 519 33.91 -39.18 23.01
N THR A 520 34.79 -38.76 23.92
CA THR A 520 36.03 -39.49 24.23
C THR A 520 35.75 -40.48 25.35
N PRO A 521 35.92 -41.80 25.14
CA PRO A 521 35.74 -42.78 26.20
C PRO A 521 36.79 -42.58 27.30
N ASN A 522 36.37 -42.60 28.57
CA ASN A 522 37.22 -42.43 29.76
C ASN A 522 38.12 -41.17 29.70
N TYR A 523 37.53 -40.02 29.40
CA TYR A 523 38.23 -38.75 29.35
C TYR A 523 38.73 -38.31 30.73
N GLU A 524 40.04 -38.06 30.87
CA GLU A 524 40.67 -37.55 32.08
C GLU A 524 41.13 -36.10 31.89
N GLN A 525 40.67 -35.19 32.76
CA GLN A 525 40.92 -33.75 32.64
C GLN A 525 42.41 -33.38 32.70
N ARG A 526 43.22 -34.11 33.47
CA ARG A 526 44.66 -33.83 33.64
C ARG A 526 45.51 -34.27 32.44
N LEU A 527 45.09 -35.31 31.74
CA LEU A 527 45.79 -35.85 30.58
C LEU A 527 45.31 -35.24 29.25
N ASP A 528 44.11 -34.63 29.24
CA ASP A 528 43.45 -34.08 28.04
C ASP A 528 43.45 -35.10 26.88
N ASN A 529 43.10 -36.35 27.21
CA ASN A 529 43.06 -37.46 26.26
C ASN A 529 42.22 -37.08 25.04
N GLN A 530 42.84 -37.07 23.87
CA GLN A 530 42.15 -36.69 22.63
C GLN A 530 41.37 -37.88 22.05
N PRO A 531 40.17 -37.64 21.49
CA PRO A 531 39.45 -38.66 20.74
C PRO A 531 40.22 -39.04 19.48
N LYS A 532 40.01 -40.29 19.03
CA LYS A 532 40.53 -40.75 17.74
C LYS A 532 39.98 -39.88 16.61
N ALA A 533 40.80 -39.63 15.59
CA ALA A 533 40.41 -38.77 14.47
C ALA A 533 39.11 -39.22 13.80
N ALA A 534 38.87 -40.53 13.67
CA ALA A 534 37.62 -41.09 13.14
C ALA A 534 36.38 -40.64 13.94
N ALA A 535 36.47 -40.61 15.27
CA ALA A 535 35.39 -40.18 16.15
C ALA A 535 35.10 -38.67 16.03
N THR A 536 36.15 -37.84 15.90
CA THR A 536 36.02 -36.40 15.70
C THR A 536 35.32 -36.07 14.38
N TRP A 537 35.77 -36.68 13.26
CA TRP A 537 35.15 -36.47 11.95
C TRP A 537 33.69 -36.95 11.91
N SER A 538 33.42 -38.10 12.53
CA SER A 538 32.08 -38.68 12.63
C SER A 538 31.13 -37.83 13.51
N ALA A 539 31.61 -37.32 14.66
CA ALA A 539 30.83 -36.45 15.55
C ALA A 539 30.36 -35.17 14.85
N VAL A 540 31.27 -34.53 14.10
CA VAL A 540 30.94 -33.34 13.30
C VAL A 540 30.04 -33.73 12.12
N GLY A 541 30.29 -34.87 11.48
CA GLY A 541 29.48 -35.43 10.38
C GLY A 541 28.02 -35.70 10.74
N LEU A 542 27.68 -35.92 12.02
CA LEU A 542 26.28 -36.04 12.48
C LEU A 542 25.43 -34.79 12.19
N GLY A 543 26.04 -33.62 11.94
CA GLY A 543 25.31 -32.43 11.52
C GLY A 543 24.44 -32.66 10.27
N GLY A 544 24.92 -33.46 9.31
CA GLY A 544 24.13 -33.82 8.12
C GLY A 544 22.88 -34.66 8.45
N ALA A 545 22.95 -35.49 9.50
CA ALA A 545 21.81 -36.24 9.99
C ALA A 545 20.78 -35.31 10.68
N ILE A 546 21.24 -34.31 11.44
CA ILE A 546 20.37 -33.30 12.07
C ILE A 546 19.66 -32.45 11.01
N ALA A 547 20.37 -31.98 9.99
CA ALA A 547 19.78 -31.27 8.86
C ALA A 547 18.67 -32.10 8.19
N SER A 548 18.94 -33.39 7.97
CA SER A 548 17.96 -34.32 7.39
C SER A 548 16.76 -34.57 8.31
N LEU A 549 16.96 -34.65 9.63
CA LEU A 549 15.91 -34.84 10.63
C LEU A 549 14.97 -33.63 10.69
N ILE A 550 15.52 -32.41 10.68
CA ILE A 550 14.73 -31.16 10.61
C ILE A 550 13.83 -31.19 9.37
N MET A 551 14.39 -31.58 8.23
CA MET A 551 13.64 -31.68 6.97
C MET A 551 12.55 -32.76 7.04
N ILE A 552 12.83 -33.94 7.60
CA ILE A 552 11.82 -34.98 7.84
C ILE A 552 10.70 -34.44 8.73
N GLY A 553 11.03 -33.82 9.87
CA GLY A 553 10.06 -33.21 10.78
C GLY A 553 9.17 -32.18 10.10
N ALA A 554 9.75 -31.30 9.29
CA ALA A 554 8.99 -30.35 8.47
C ALA A 554 8.05 -31.05 7.48
N THR A 555 8.50 -32.13 6.81
CA THR A 555 7.63 -32.87 5.89
C THR A 555 6.48 -33.60 6.58
N LEU A 556 6.68 -34.10 7.81
CA LEU A 556 5.62 -34.73 8.61
C LEU A 556 4.61 -33.69 9.10
N ALA A 557 5.07 -32.51 9.53
CA ALA A 557 4.19 -31.41 9.91
C ALA A 557 3.32 -30.92 8.74
N GLU A 558 3.87 -30.86 7.51
CA GLU A 558 3.08 -30.52 6.31
C GLU A 558 1.94 -31.52 6.02
N TRP A 559 2.07 -32.79 6.44
CA TRP A 559 0.97 -33.75 6.33
C TRP A 559 -0.23 -33.42 7.21
N ALA A 560 -0.01 -32.80 8.37
CA ALA A 560 -1.09 -32.42 9.27
C ALA A 560 -1.90 -31.23 8.74
N TYR A 561 -1.24 -30.30 8.04
CA TYR A 561 -1.85 -29.03 7.62
C TYR A 561 -2.51 -29.06 6.24
N VAL A 562 -2.00 -29.83 5.29
CA VAL A 562 -2.53 -29.85 3.92
C VAL A 562 -3.40 -31.10 3.70
N PRO A 563 -4.74 -30.96 3.61
CA PRO A 563 -5.64 -32.05 3.23
C PRO A 563 -5.31 -32.61 1.85
N ARG A 564 -5.36 -33.94 1.71
CA ARG A 564 -5.02 -34.62 0.44
C ARG A 564 -6.14 -34.64 -0.59
N GLN A 565 -7.32 -34.13 -0.22
CA GLN A 565 -8.43 -33.91 -1.16
C GLN A 565 -8.16 -32.75 -2.11
N TRP A 566 -7.20 -31.86 -1.83
CA TRP A 566 -6.84 -30.73 -2.69
C TRP A 566 -6.00 -31.17 -3.89
N ALA A 567 -6.40 -30.75 -5.10
CA ALA A 567 -5.73 -31.13 -6.36
C ALA A 567 -4.28 -30.62 -6.46
N GLY A 568 -3.98 -29.47 -5.83
CA GLY A 568 -2.64 -28.88 -5.76
C GLY A 568 -1.67 -29.56 -4.79
N ALA A 569 -2.14 -30.51 -3.96
CA ALA A 569 -1.31 -31.14 -2.95
C ALA A 569 -0.22 -32.02 -3.59
N GLN A 570 1.06 -31.71 -3.34
CA GLN A 570 2.19 -32.50 -3.84
C GLN A 570 2.19 -33.92 -3.22
N HIS A 571 2.74 -34.91 -3.93
CA HIS A 571 2.97 -36.25 -3.35
C HIS A 571 4.18 -36.22 -2.41
N LEU A 572 3.92 -36.12 -1.10
CA LEU A 572 4.97 -36.06 -0.08
C LEU A 572 5.67 -37.40 0.18
N THR A 573 5.08 -38.53 -0.20
CA THR A 573 5.64 -39.87 0.09
C THR A 573 7.00 -40.09 -0.56
N LYS A 574 7.16 -39.69 -1.83
CA LYS A 574 8.47 -39.74 -2.53
C LYS A 574 9.49 -38.83 -1.88
N ARG A 575 9.05 -37.64 -1.44
CA ARG A 575 9.89 -36.66 -0.75
C ARG A 575 10.39 -37.21 0.59
N LEU A 576 9.49 -37.77 1.39
CA LEU A 576 9.85 -38.38 2.67
C LEU A 576 10.82 -39.55 2.48
N LEU A 577 10.56 -40.45 1.53
CA LEU A 577 11.43 -41.60 1.28
C LEU A 577 12.84 -41.15 0.88
N PHE A 578 12.95 -40.14 0.02
CA PHE A 578 14.24 -39.55 -0.33
C PHE A 578 14.97 -38.96 0.88
N LEU A 579 14.27 -38.20 1.73
CA LEU A 579 14.87 -37.62 2.94
C LEU A 579 15.32 -38.70 3.94
N ILE A 580 14.56 -39.81 4.06
CA ILE A 580 14.96 -40.96 4.88
C ILE A 580 16.23 -41.60 4.33
N VAL A 581 16.36 -41.77 3.01
CA VAL A 581 17.59 -42.30 2.39
C VAL A 581 18.78 -41.39 2.70
N VAL A 582 18.63 -40.08 2.54
CA VAL A 582 19.68 -39.11 2.87
C VAL A 582 20.03 -39.15 4.37
N PHE A 583 19.04 -39.30 5.25
CA PHE A 583 19.26 -39.45 6.69
C PHE A 583 20.06 -40.71 7.01
N VAL A 584 19.71 -41.86 6.43
CA VAL A 584 20.44 -43.12 6.64
C VAL A 584 21.89 -43.04 6.14
N ILE A 585 22.13 -42.38 4.99
CA ILE A 585 23.48 -42.17 4.46
C ILE A 585 24.33 -41.32 5.42
N ASN A 586 23.75 -40.29 6.05
CA ASN A 586 24.46 -39.44 6.99
C ASN A 586 24.63 -40.07 8.38
N LEU A 587 23.71 -40.93 8.82
CA LEU A 587 23.75 -41.55 10.15
C LEU A 587 24.57 -42.85 10.17
N GLY A 588 24.52 -43.64 9.10
CA GLY A 588 25.12 -44.97 9.01
C GLY A 588 26.61 -45.03 9.41
N PRO A 589 27.48 -44.16 8.88
CA PRO A 589 28.90 -44.14 9.25
C PRO A 589 29.12 -43.84 10.74
N SER A 590 28.33 -42.98 11.37
CA SER A 590 28.44 -42.72 12.81
C SER A 590 28.06 -43.90 13.68
N VAL A 591 27.03 -44.66 13.30
CA VAL A 591 26.65 -45.90 14.01
C VAL A 591 27.80 -46.91 13.95
N TYR A 592 28.49 -47.02 12.81
CA TYR A 592 29.66 -47.89 12.68
C TYR A 592 30.84 -47.43 13.55
N VAL A 593 31.18 -46.14 13.50
CA VAL A 593 32.34 -45.58 14.22
C VAL A 593 32.12 -45.59 15.74
N PHE A 594 30.95 -45.20 16.24
CA PHE A 594 30.67 -45.16 17.68
C PHE A 594 30.22 -46.50 18.26
N GLY A 595 29.57 -47.36 17.47
CA GLY A 595 28.99 -48.62 17.94
C GLY A 595 29.84 -49.88 17.75
N ILE A 596 30.72 -49.92 16.74
CA ILE A 596 31.44 -51.16 16.36
C ILE A 596 32.94 -51.03 16.67
N ARG A 597 33.67 -50.20 15.93
CA ARG A 597 35.13 -50.04 16.09
C ARG A 597 35.60 -48.65 15.67
N GLN A 598 36.48 -48.06 16.48
CA GLN A 598 37.06 -46.72 16.25
C GLN A 598 38.50 -46.74 15.71
N ASP A 599 39.18 -47.89 15.75
CA ASP A 599 40.63 -48.01 15.51
C ASP A 599 41.03 -48.35 14.07
N ASP A 600 40.08 -48.73 13.22
CA ASP A 600 40.39 -49.20 11.88
C ASP A 600 40.61 -48.05 10.90
N LYS A 601 41.53 -48.21 9.94
CA LYS A 601 41.70 -47.27 8.81
C LYS A 601 40.39 -47.06 8.04
N ILE A 602 39.53 -48.08 8.01
CA ILE A 602 38.19 -48.03 7.43
C ILE A 602 37.29 -47.03 8.19
N ALA A 603 37.37 -47.01 9.53
CA ALA A 603 36.60 -46.06 10.35
C ALA A 603 37.02 -44.61 10.11
N LEU A 604 38.31 -44.37 9.90
CA LEU A 604 38.83 -43.04 9.53
C LEU A 604 38.33 -42.58 8.16
N VAL A 605 38.40 -43.44 7.15
CA VAL A 605 37.90 -43.14 5.80
C VAL A 605 36.39 -42.88 5.83
N LEU A 606 35.63 -43.71 6.55
CA LEU A 606 34.19 -43.53 6.72
C LEU A 606 33.85 -42.19 7.40
N GLY A 607 34.59 -41.80 8.45
CA GLY A 607 34.39 -40.51 9.14
C GLY A 607 34.67 -39.30 8.24
N ILE A 608 35.74 -39.33 7.45
CA ILE A 608 36.08 -38.24 6.52
C ILE A 608 35.03 -38.12 5.41
N VAL A 609 34.66 -39.25 4.79
CA VAL A 609 33.63 -39.28 3.74
C VAL A 609 32.29 -38.79 4.29
N GLN A 610 31.92 -39.20 5.50
CA GLN A 610 30.71 -38.73 6.16
C GLN A 610 30.71 -37.22 6.35
N PHE A 611 31.81 -36.62 6.80
CA PHE A 611 31.90 -35.17 6.98
C PHE A 611 31.66 -34.39 5.68
N PHE A 612 32.27 -34.82 4.57
CA PHE A 612 32.06 -34.16 3.28
C PHE A 612 30.64 -34.35 2.74
N ILE A 613 30.04 -35.53 2.95
CA ILE A 613 28.62 -35.76 2.62
C ILE A 613 27.73 -34.85 3.49
N ALA A 614 28.01 -34.73 4.79
CA ALA A 614 27.28 -33.87 5.70
C ALA A 614 27.35 -32.39 5.27
N LEU A 615 28.54 -31.90 4.89
CA LEU A 615 28.71 -30.55 4.36
C LEU A 615 27.92 -30.35 3.06
N ALA A 616 27.97 -31.32 2.14
CA ALA A 616 27.18 -31.27 0.90
C ALA A 616 25.67 -31.23 1.19
N THR A 617 25.18 -32.04 2.14
CA THR A 617 23.77 -32.05 2.54
C THR A 617 23.34 -30.74 3.19
N PHE A 618 24.20 -30.14 4.02
CA PHE A 618 23.97 -28.83 4.63
C PHE A 618 23.84 -27.73 3.57
N ILE A 619 24.79 -27.63 2.64
CA ILE A 619 24.76 -26.63 1.57
C ILE A 619 23.51 -26.84 0.70
N PHE A 620 23.23 -28.09 0.34
CA PHE A 620 22.07 -28.44 -0.48
C PHE A 620 20.75 -28.02 0.17
N PHE A 621 20.52 -28.38 1.44
CA PHE A 621 19.28 -28.01 2.15
C PHE A 621 19.21 -26.53 2.56
N SER A 622 20.34 -25.84 2.67
CA SER A 622 20.37 -24.39 2.95
C SER A 622 19.95 -23.56 1.73
N VAL A 623 20.30 -23.99 0.53
CA VAL A 623 19.95 -23.32 -0.73
C VAL A 623 18.60 -23.80 -1.29
N MET A 624 18.33 -25.10 -1.25
CA MET A 624 17.15 -25.70 -1.87
C MET A 624 15.95 -25.74 -0.92
N PRO A 625 14.81 -25.09 -1.25
CA PRO A 625 13.60 -25.16 -0.42
C PRO A 625 12.89 -26.51 -0.55
N LEU A 626 12.20 -26.93 0.52
CA LEU A 626 11.49 -28.22 0.59
C LEU A 626 10.48 -28.44 -0.54
N GLY A 627 9.72 -27.41 -0.91
CA GLY A 627 8.74 -27.48 -2.00
C GLY A 627 9.34 -27.67 -3.39
N ARG A 628 10.67 -27.50 -3.55
CA ARG A 628 11.39 -27.68 -4.83
C ARG A 628 12.09 -29.04 -4.96
N LEU A 629 12.23 -29.84 -3.88
CA LEU A 629 13.00 -31.10 -3.88
C LEU A 629 12.54 -32.11 -4.96
N PHE A 630 11.25 -32.06 -5.33
CA PHE A 630 10.65 -32.86 -6.41
C PHE A 630 9.71 -32.06 -7.32
N GLY A 631 9.80 -30.72 -7.30
CA GLY A 631 8.98 -29.82 -8.13
C GLY A 631 9.80 -29.18 -9.26
N SER A 632 9.12 -28.69 -10.31
CA SER A 632 9.57 -27.80 -11.42
C SER A 632 10.90 -28.11 -12.17
N TYR A 633 12.03 -28.33 -11.50
CA TYR A 633 13.36 -28.43 -12.13
C TYR A 633 13.52 -29.67 -13.02
N LEU A 634 12.88 -30.79 -12.68
CA LEU A 634 12.90 -32.01 -13.49
C LEU A 634 11.85 -32.01 -14.64
N THR A 635 10.85 -31.13 -14.59
CA THR A 635 9.78 -31.07 -15.59
C THR A 635 9.40 -29.62 -15.92
N LYS A 636 10.27 -28.92 -16.65
CA LYS A 636 10.06 -27.52 -17.09
C LYS A 636 8.75 -27.27 -17.89
N ASN A 637 8.05 -28.31 -18.35
CA ASN A 637 6.95 -28.19 -19.32
C ASN A 637 5.62 -28.84 -18.88
N SER A 638 5.43 -29.13 -17.59
CA SER A 638 4.17 -29.74 -17.14
C SER A 638 3.12 -28.68 -16.80
N ARG A 639 2.03 -28.64 -17.58
CA ARG A 639 0.87 -27.73 -17.40
C ARG A 639 0.23 -27.83 -16.00
N ARG A 640 0.43 -28.95 -15.28
CA ARG A 640 -0.07 -29.19 -13.91
C ARG A 640 0.42 -28.16 -12.88
N TYR A 641 1.58 -27.55 -13.09
CA TYR A 641 2.16 -26.62 -12.12
C TYR A 641 1.95 -25.13 -12.48
N VAL A 642 1.25 -24.83 -13.58
CA VAL A 642 1.03 -23.45 -14.03
C VAL A 642 0.26 -22.65 -12.98
N ALA A 643 -0.83 -23.20 -12.42
CA ALA A 643 -1.60 -22.54 -11.36
C ALA A 643 -0.73 -22.13 -10.16
N SER A 644 0.09 -23.05 -9.62
CA SER A 644 1.01 -22.72 -8.52
C SER A 644 2.09 -21.70 -8.90
N GLN A 645 2.56 -21.70 -10.15
CA GLN A 645 3.56 -20.72 -10.61
C GLN A 645 2.96 -19.31 -10.76
N THR A 646 1.72 -19.25 -11.21
CA THR A 646 1.02 -18.00 -11.50
C THR A 646 0.47 -17.34 -10.23
N PHE A 647 -0.10 -18.12 -9.31
CA PHE A 647 -0.80 -17.56 -8.13
C PHE A 647 0.07 -17.50 -6.87
N THR A 648 0.95 -18.48 -6.63
CA THR A 648 1.70 -18.56 -5.34
C THR A 648 3.22 -18.42 -5.48
N ALA A 649 3.78 -18.60 -6.68
CA ALA A 649 5.22 -18.54 -6.90
C ALA A 649 5.67 -17.49 -7.93
N SER A 650 4.86 -16.45 -8.17
CA SER A 650 5.14 -15.35 -9.08
C SER A 650 6.04 -14.28 -8.43
N PHE A 651 7.26 -14.66 -8.06
CA PHE A 651 8.23 -13.71 -7.50
C PHE A 651 8.98 -12.98 -8.62
N PRO A 652 9.30 -11.67 -8.47
CA PRO A 652 10.12 -10.94 -9.43
C PRO A 652 11.50 -11.59 -9.51
N ARG A 653 11.94 -11.92 -10.72
CA ARG A 653 13.26 -12.53 -10.95
C ARG A 653 14.30 -11.42 -11.06
N LEU A 654 15.20 -11.35 -10.09
CA LEU A 654 16.37 -10.48 -10.15
C LEU A 654 17.27 -10.88 -11.32
N ARG A 655 17.80 -9.91 -12.08
CA ARG A 655 18.70 -10.12 -13.21
C ARG A 655 19.94 -9.23 -13.06
N GLY A 656 21.08 -9.69 -13.59
CA GLY A 656 22.31 -8.90 -13.63
C GLY A 656 22.83 -8.49 -12.24
N ASN A 657 23.06 -7.19 -12.05
CA ASN A 657 23.70 -6.62 -10.85
C ASN A 657 22.85 -6.78 -9.59
N ASP A 658 21.53 -6.67 -9.69
CA ASP A 658 20.65 -6.81 -8.50
C ASP A 658 20.70 -8.22 -7.90
N MET A 659 20.86 -9.24 -8.75
CA MET A 659 21.02 -10.62 -8.31
C MET A 659 22.33 -10.82 -7.56
N TRP A 660 23.44 -10.30 -8.11
CA TRP A 660 24.75 -10.38 -7.47
C TRP A 660 24.83 -9.59 -6.18
N MET A 661 24.20 -8.42 -6.10
CA MET A 661 24.10 -7.67 -4.85
C MET A 661 23.33 -8.45 -3.78
N SER A 662 22.21 -9.10 -4.14
CA SER A 662 21.46 -9.91 -3.18
C SER A 662 22.26 -11.10 -2.67
N TYR A 663 22.93 -11.85 -3.55
CA TYR A 663 23.79 -12.95 -3.13
C TYR A 663 24.99 -12.45 -2.32
N GLY A 664 25.62 -11.36 -2.73
CA GLY A 664 26.74 -10.74 -2.02
C GLY A 664 26.37 -10.34 -0.60
N LEU A 665 25.21 -9.69 -0.40
CA LEU A 665 24.72 -9.33 0.93
C LEU A 665 24.60 -10.56 1.84
N TRP A 666 23.91 -11.60 1.39
CA TRP A 666 23.70 -12.80 2.22
C TRP A 666 24.99 -13.58 2.49
N VAL A 667 25.89 -13.67 1.51
CA VAL A 667 27.21 -14.29 1.71
C VAL A 667 28.00 -13.52 2.76
N CYS A 668 28.04 -12.19 2.69
CA CYS A 668 28.69 -11.36 3.70
C CYS A 668 28.08 -11.55 5.09
N VAL A 669 26.74 -11.56 5.19
CA VAL A 669 26.02 -11.73 6.48
C VAL A 669 26.37 -13.05 7.12
N PHE A 670 26.25 -14.16 6.38
CA PHE A 670 26.57 -15.47 6.93
C PHE A 670 28.06 -15.64 7.21
N THR A 671 28.94 -15.09 6.36
CA THR A 671 30.40 -15.17 6.60
C THR A 671 30.79 -14.43 7.87
N ALA A 672 30.36 -13.17 8.03
CA ALA A 672 30.68 -12.38 9.22
C ALA A 672 30.13 -13.03 10.49
N LYS A 673 28.86 -13.47 10.44
CA LYS A 673 28.23 -14.22 11.53
C LYS A 673 29.03 -15.47 11.89
N PHE A 674 29.27 -16.37 10.95
CA PHE A 674 29.87 -17.66 11.22
C PHE A 674 31.30 -17.54 11.76
N VAL A 675 32.05 -16.53 11.31
CA VAL A 675 33.39 -16.22 11.83
C VAL A 675 33.30 -15.72 13.28
N GLU A 676 32.48 -14.71 13.54
CA GLU A 676 32.32 -14.12 14.87
C GLU A 676 31.80 -15.16 15.89
N SER A 677 30.72 -15.87 15.55
CA SER A 677 30.13 -16.86 16.46
C SER A 677 31.07 -18.05 16.73
N TYR A 678 32.01 -18.35 15.85
CA TYR A 678 33.04 -19.36 16.15
C TYR A 678 34.01 -18.87 17.22
N PHE A 679 34.49 -17.64 17.10
CA PHE A 679 35.49 -17.08 18.02
C PHE A 679 34.92 -16.68 19.38
N PHE A 680 33.76 -16.02 19.41
CA PHE A 680 33.20 -15.48 20.66
C PHE A 680 32.25 -16.44 21.37
N LEU A 681 31.47 -17.21 20.62
CA LEU A 681 30.40 -18.03 21.17
C LEU A 681 30.84 -19.50 21.35
N THR A 682 31.33 -20.14 20.29
CA THR A 682 31.74 -21.56 20.35
C THR A 682 33.02 -21.78 21.15
N LEU A 683 34.03 -20.91 20.99
CA LEU A 683 35.31 -21.11 21.68
C LEU A 683 35.18 -20.89 23.19
N SER A 684 34.31 -19.97 23.62
CA SER A 684 34.10 -19.65 25.03
C SER A 684 33.41 -20.79 25.80
N ILE A 685 32.55 -21.58 25.15
CA ILE A 685 31.86 -22.71 25.78
C ILE A 685 32.71 -23.99 25.86
N LYS A 686 33.83 -24.06 25.13
CA LYS A 686 34.74 -25.23 25.09
C LYS A 686 35.24 -25.64 26.48
N ASP A 687 35.73 -24.69 27.27
CA ASP A 687 36.28 -24.97 28.61
C ASP A 687 35.19 -25.32 29.64
N PRO A 688 34.04 -24.61 29.69
CA PRO A 688 32.87 -25.03 30.46
C PRO A 688 32.42 -26.46 30.14
N ILE A 689 32.36 -26.85 28.86
CA ILE A 689 32.01 -28.24 28.45
C ILE A 689 33.01 -29.23 29.04
N ARG A 690 34.31 -28.93 28.95
CA ARG A 690 35.37 -29.79 29.47
C ARG A 690 35.26 -30.00 30.98
N ILE A 691 34.93 -28.98 31.75
CA ILE A 691 34.86 -29.04 33.22
C ILE A 691 33.56 -29.72 33.67
N LEU A 692 32.42 -29.25 33.15
CA LEU A 692 31.10 -29.69 33.62
C LEU A 692 30.75 -31.12 33.20
N SER A 693 31.29 -31.60 32.06
CA SER A 693 31.04 -32.98 31.60
C SER A 693 31.68 -34.05 32.50
N THR A 694 32.84 -33.75 33.10
CA THR A 694 33.56 -34.66 34.00
C THR A 694 33.21 -34.48 35.47
N MET A 695 32.53 -33.38 35.83
CA MET A 695 32.22 -33.06 37.22
C MET A 695 31.12 -33.99 37.77
N THR A 696 31.44 -34.78 38.79
CA THR A 696 30.49 -35.64 39.52
C THR A 696 30.39 -35.20 40.98
N ILE A 697 29.18 -34.83 41.42
CA ILE A 697 28.93 -34.41 42.80
C ILE A 697 28.50 -35.64 43.61
N HIS A 698 29.34 -36.06 44.56
CA HIS A 698 29.10 -37.27 45.37
C HIS A 698 28.42 -36.97 46.72
N ARG A 699 28.51 -35.73 47.22
CA ARG A 699 27.91 -35.32 48.49
C ARG A 699 26.83 -34.27 48.24
N CYS A 700 25.57 -34.65 48.45
CA CYS A 700 24.40 -33.81 48.25
C CYS A 700 23.55 -33.81 49.52
N ALA A 701 23.09 -32.63 49.95
CA ALA A 701 22.20 -32.49 51.11
C ALA A 701 20.71 -32.72 50.76
N GLY A 702 20.36 -32.58 49.47
CA GLY A 702 19.01 -32.80 48.94
C GLY A 702 18.00 -31.70 49.29
N ASP A 703 16.91 -31.61 48.52
CA ASP A 703 15.76 -30.74 48.80
C ASP A 703 14.48 -31.57 48.98
N ALA A 704 13.46 -31.07 49.67
CA ALA A 704 12.27 -31.84 50.08
C ALA A 704 11.45 -32.39 48.89
N ILE A 705 11.46 -31.69 47.74
CA ILE A 705 10.65 -32.02 46.56
C ILE A 705 11.42 -32.92 45.59
N LEU A 706 12.68 -32.61 45.30
CA LEU A 706 13.50 -33.28 44.27
C LEU A 706 14.59 -34.19 44.84
N LYS A 707 14.73 -34.26 46.17
CA LYS A 707 15.73 -35.06 46.91
C LYS A 707 17.15 -34.77 46.38
N ASP A 708 18.00 -35.77 46.28
CA ASP A 708 19.40 -35.59 45.82
C ASP A 708 19.55 -35.55 44.29
N ILE A 709 18.47 -35.75 43.54
CA ILE A 709 18.54 -35.98 42.09
C ILE A 709 19.04 -34.71 41.38
N LEU A 710 18.50 -33.55 41.74
CA LEU A 710 18.91 -32.28 41.15
C LEU A 710 20.40 -32.00 41.39
N CYS A 711 20.89 -32.23 42.61
CA CYS A 711 22.28 -32.01 42.98
C CYS A 711 23.26 -32.98 42.26
N LYS A 712 22.90 -34.27 42.13
CA LYS A 712 23.75 -35.26 41.43
C LYS A 712 23.87 -34.96 39.93
N TYR A 713 22.81 -34.45 39.31
CA TYR A 713 22.78 -34.13 37.88
C TYR A 713 23.01 -32.65 37.56
N GLN A 714 23.23 -31.81 38.57
CA GLN A 714 23.38 -30.36 38.42
C GLN A 714 24.41 -29.95 37.35
N PRO A 715 25.64 -30.52 37.29
CA PRO A 715 26.61 -30.14 36.26
C PRO A 715 26.14 -30.44 34.84
N LYS A 716 25.38 -31.54 34.65
CA LYS A 716 24.83 -31.95 33.34
C LYS A 716 23.62 -31.10 32.95
N ILE A 717 22.76 -30.74 33.91
CA ILE A 717 21.62 -29.84 33.68
C ILE A 717 22.14 -28.44 33.33
N LEU A 718 23.12 -27.93 34.09
CA LEU A 718 23.75 -26.63 33.81
C LEU A 718 24.40 -26.62 32.43
N LEU A 719 25.15 -27.67 32.06
CA LEU A 719 25.74 -27.81 30.73
C LEU A 719 24.66 -27.77 29.63
N GLY A 720 23.54 -28.45 29.83
CA GLY A 720 22.40 -28.42 28.91
C GLY A 720 21.76 -27.04 28.78
N LEU A 721 21.58 -26.32 29.89
CA LEU A 721 21.06 -24.96 29.90
C LEU A 721 22.03 -24.00 29.20
N MET A 722 23.34 -24.11 29.46
CA MET A 722 24.36 -23.29 28.79
C MET A 722 24.36 -23.51 27.29
N LEU A 723 24.32 -24.77 26.81
CA LEU A 723 24.24 -25.08 25.38
C LEU A 723 22.94 -24.57 24.74
N PHE A 724 21.83 -24.58 25.47
CA PHE A 724 20.56 -24.04 24.99
C PHE A 724 20.60 -22.50 24.89
N THR A 725 21.12 -21.81 25.91
CA THR A 725 21.30 -20.35 25.86
C THR A 725 22.25 -19.93 24.75
N ASP A 726 23.31 -20.70 24.54
CA ASP A 726 24.29 -20.50 23.47
C ASP A 726 23.64 -20.62 22.09
N LEU A 727 22.81 -21.66 21.89
CA LEU A 727 22.02 -21.82 20.67
C LEU A 727 21.09 -20.63 20.43
N VAL A 728 20.41 -20.10 21.47
CA VAL A 728 19.51 -18.94 21.34
C VAL A 728 20.28 -17.69 20.92
N LEU A 729 21.44 -17.41 21.54
CA LEU A 729 22.31 -16.29 21.16
C LEU A 729 22.80 -16.43 19.71
N PHE A 730 23.16 -17.66 19.29
CA PHE A 730 23.55 -17.95 17.91
C PHE A 730 22.46 -17.65 16.86
N PHE A 731 21.18 -17.65 17.25
CA PHE A 731 20.09 -17.17 16.39
C PHE A 731 20.04 -15.64 16.32
N LEU A 732 20.18 -14.96 17.46
CA LEU A 732 20.05 -13.51 17.59
C LEU A 732 21.09 -12.75 16.77
N ASP A 733 22.34 -13.22 16.73
CA ASP A 733 23.45 -12.55 16.03
C ASP A 733 23.19 -12.33 14.53
N THR A 734 22.40 -13.21 13.91
CA THR A 734 22.04 -13.12 12.49
C THR A 734 21.29 -11.83 12.17
N TYR A 735 20.41 -11.40 13.08
CA TYR A 735 19.64 -10.18 12.92
C TYR A 735 20.53 -8.94 12.98
N LEU A 736 21.46 -8.92 13.95
CA LEU A 736 22.42 -7.83 14.11
C LEU A 736 23.32 -7.68 12.87
N TRP A 737 23.91 -8.78 12.39
CA TRP A 737 24.75 -8.77 11.19
C TRP A 737 23.96 -8.40 9.93
N TYR A 738 22.71 -8.83 9.83
CA TYR A 738 21.83 -8.42 8.74
C TYR A 738 21.59 -6.91 8.72
N ILE A 739 21.33 -6.27 9.87
CA ILE A 739 21.16 -4.81 9.93
C ILE A 739 22.44 -4.10 9.51
N ILE A 740 23.59 -4.45 10.10
CA ILE A 740 24.87 -3.78 9.83
C ILE A 740 25.24 -3.89 8.34
N LEU A 741 25.12 -5.07 7.74
CA LEU A 741 25.46 -5.21 6.33
C LEU A 741 24.40 -4.59 5.42
N LYS A 742 23.12 -4.59 5.81
CA LYS A 742 22.09 -3.87 5.07
C LYS A 742 22.37 -2.36 5.05
N THR A 743 22.77 -1.76 6.17
CA THR A 743 23.11 -0.32 6.21
C THR A 743 24.34 -0.03 5.36
N ILE A 744 25.41 -0.84 5.46
CA ILE A 744 26.62 -0.68 4.63
C ILE A 744 26.29 -0.78 3.14
N PHE A 745 25.55 -1.80 2.72
CA PHE A 745 25.15 -1.95 1.31
C PHE A 745 24.22 -0.83 0.85
N SER A 746 23.34 -0.35 1.73
CA SER A 746 22.45 0.78 1.43
C SER A 746 23.25 2.07 1.20
N VAL A 747 24.18 2.40 2.09
CA VAL A 747 25.05 3.57 1.95
C VAL A 747 25.91 3.46 0.69
N ALA A 748 26.52 2.30 0.44
CA ALA A 748 27.28 2.05 -0.79
C ALA A 748 26.43 2.21 -2.06
N ARG A 749 25.17 1.74 -2.04
CA ARG A 749 24.23 1.91 -3.17
C ARG A 749 23.85 3.37 -3.37
N SER A 750 23.65 4.14 -2.29
CA SER A 750 23.39 5.59 -2.38
C SER A 750 24.55 6.34 -3.04
N PHE A 751 25.80 6.02 -2.66
CA PHE A 751 26.98 6.60 -3.32
C PHE A 751 27.12 6.17 -4.78
N TYR A 752 26.78 4.91 -5.11
CA TYR A 752 26.79 4.42 -6.49
C TYR A 752 25.76 5.12 -7.39
N LEU A 753 24.57 5.41 -6.86
CA LEU A 753 23.53 6.14 -7.58
C LEU A 753 23.86 7.64 -7.74
N GLY A 754 24.77 8.16 -6.92
CA GLY A 754 25.38 9.48 -7.03
C GLY A 754 24.65 10.56 -6.20
N PRO A 755 25.38 11.49 -5.54
CA PRO A 755 24.81 12.74 -5.06
C PRO A 755 24.49 13.64 -6.26
N CYS A 756 23.35 14.32 -6.23
CA CYS A 756 22.85 15.16 -7.31
C CYS A 756 23.86 16.22 -7.77
N ASN A 757 24.45 16.02 -8.95
CA ASN A 757 25.03 17.13 -9.71
C ASN A 757 23.89 17.85 -10.43
N TYR A 758 23.55 19.05 -9.99
CA TYR A 758 22.66 19.98 -10.68
C TYR A 758 23.20 20.24 -12.10
N ARG A 759 22.80 19.42 -13.08
CA ARG A 759 22.96 19.75 -14.49
C ARG A 759 21.97 20.86 -14.79
N HIS A 760 22.45 22.09 -14.67
CA HIS A 760 21.80 23.30 -15.12
C HIS A 760 21.48 23.15 -16.61
N GLY A 761 20.22 22.81 -16.91
CA GLY A 761 19.66 22.98 -18.23
C GLY A 761 19.56 24.48 -18.50
N ASN A 762 20.37 24.98 -19.44
CA ASN A 762 20.29 26.34 -19.95
C ASN A 762 18.90 26.60 -20.55
N GLN A 763 17.94 27.10 -19.76
CA GLN A 763 16.71 27.70 -20.28
C GLN A 763 16.33 28.92 -19.44
N VAL A 764 16.69 30.10 -19.95
CA VAL A 764 16.46 31.43 -19.37
C VAL A 764 14.95 31.79 -19.28
N GLN A 765 14.05 30.96 -19.82
CA GLN A 765 12.59 31.12 -19.73
C GLN A 765 11.95 30.57 -18.44
N ALA A 766 12.65 29.76 -17.63
CA ALA A 766 12.04 29.01 -16.52
C ALA A 766 11.94 29.75 -15.16
N LYS A 767 12.59 30.91 -14.98
CA LYS A 767 12.68 31.58 -13.66
C LYS A 767 11.33 32.07 -13.12
N GLY A 768 10.44 32.54 -13.99
CA GLY A 768 9.11 33.03 -13.58
C GLY A 768 8.18 31.92 -13.09
N LEU A 769 8.17 30.77 -13.77
CA LEU A 769 7.31 29.64 -13.42
C LEU A 769 7.75 28.98 -12.10
N ILE A 770 9.06 28.83 -11.91
CA ILE A 770 9.64 28.28 -10.68
C ILE A 770 9.28 29.14 -9.47
N SER A 771 9.27 30.47 -9.62
CA SER A 771 8.91 31.39 -8.51
C SER A 771 7.47 31.24 -8.04
N GLN A 772 6.51 30.98 -8.94
CA GLN A 772 5.11 30.78 -8.59
C GLN A 772 4.91 29.49 -7.79
N ILE A 773 5.54 28.40 -8.22
CA ILE A 773 5.49 27.11 -7.53
C ILE A 773 6.13 27.22 -6.16
N TRP A 774 7.31 27.81 -6.06
CA TRP A 774 8.02 27.99 -4.80
C TRP A 774 7.22 28.84 -3.81
N ASN A 775 6.67 29.96 -4.25
CA ASN A 775 5.86 30.83 -3.40
C ASN A 775 4.61 30.09 -2.88
N ALA A 776 3.95 29.27 -3.70
CA ALA A 776 2.82 28.46 -3.26
C ALA A 776 3.23 27.44 -2.17
N VAL A 777 4.39 26.80 -2.31
CA VAL A 777 4.93 25.88 -1.29
C VAL A 777 5.16 26.60 0.03
N VAL A 778 5.85 27.75 0.01
CA VAL A 778 6.13 28.55 1.23
C VAL A 778 4.83 29.05 1.88
N ILE A 779 3.87 29.54 1.08
CA ILE A 779 2.56 30.01 1.58
C ILE A 779 1.78 28.86 2.22
N SER A 780 1.85 27.64 1.66
CA SER A 780 1.18 26.48 2.26
C SER A 780 1.72 26.14 3.66
N MET A 781 3.05 26.21 3.86
CA MET A 781 3.67 26.01 5.18
C MET A 781 3.32 27.10 6.18
N TYR A 782 3.16 28.35 5.73
CA TYR A 782 2.65 29.43 6.57
C TYR A 782 1.20 29.18 7.02
N ARG A 783 0.33 28.74 6.10
CA ARG A 783 -1.08 28.43 6.38
C ARG A 783 -1.28 27.29 7.39
N GLU A 784 -0.34 26.34 7.44
CA GLU A 784 -0.31 25.25 8.44
C GLU A 784 0.32 25.66 9.78
N HIS A 785 0.73 26.94 9.92
CA HIS A 785 1.40 27.50 11.09
C HIS A 785 2.81 26.94 11.35
N LEU A 786 3.48 26.42 10.32
CA LEU A 786 4.85 25.89 10.43
C LEU A 786 5.92 26.99 10.34
N LEU A 787 5.62 28.09 9.65
CA LEU A 787 6.51 29.23 9.45
C LEU A 787 5.90 30.50 10.04
N ALA A 788 6.75 31.33 10.65
CA ALA A 788 6.41 32.69 11.02
C ALA A 788 6.44 33.63 9.80
N ILE A 789 5.70 34.75 9.87
CA ILE A 789 5.63 35.73 8.77
C ILE A 789 7.01 36.28 8.37
N ASP A 790 7.92 36.44 9.35
CA ASP A 790 9.29 36.92 9.12
C ASP A 790 10.12 35.94 8.28
N HIS A 791 9.91 34.63 8.47
CA HIS A 791 10.57 33.58 7.69
C HIS A 791 10.00 33.52 6.27
N VAL A 792 8.68 33.69 6.13
CA VAL A 792 8.01 33.71 4.82
C VAL A 792 8.55 34.84 3.95
N GLN A 793 8.68 36.07 4.48
CA GLN A 793 9.20 37.21 3.71
C GLN A 793 10.63 36.98 3.17
N LYS A 794 11.46 36.24 3.89
CA LYS A 794 12.83 35.87 3.48
C LYS A 794 12.86 34.75 2.43
N LEU A 795 11.82 33.90 2.42
CA LEU A 795 11.73 32.73 1.55
C LEU A 795 10.95 33.00 0.24
N LEU A 796 10.18 34.08 0.14
CA LEU A 796 9.39 34.41 -1.06
C LEU A 796 10.22 35.09 -2.16
N TYR A 797 9.89 34.78 -3.41
CA TYR A 797 10.30 35.57 -4.57
C TYR A 797 9.49 36.86 -4.62
N HIS A 798 10.17 37.99 -4.76
CA HIS A 798 9.55 39.32 -4.87
C HIS A 798 9.68 39.86 -6.30
N GLN A 799 8.59 40.39 -6.86
CA GLN A 799 8.66 41.16 -8.10
C GLN A 799 9.15 42.58 -7.76
N VAL A 800 10.28 42.98 -8.33
CA VAL A 800 10.86 44.32 -8.15
C VAL A 800 10.85 45.02 -9.51
N PRO A 801 10.48 46.31 -9.61
CA PRO A 801 10.63 47.06 -10.86
C PRO A 801 12.11 47.06 -11.29
N SER A 802 12.36 46.76 -12.57
CA SER A 802 13.70 46.85 -13.15
C SER A 802 14.09 48.31 -13.36
N GLU A 803 15.39 48.59 -13.38
CA GLU A 803 15.93 49.91 -13.75
C GLU A 803 15.61 50.32 -15.20
N GLN A 804 15.13 49.39 -16.05
CA GLN A 804 14.55 49.68 -17.36
C GLN A 804 13.03 49.90 -17.26
N GLU A 805 12.57 51.10 -17.64
CA GLU A 805 11.14 51.48 -17.70
C GLU A 805 10.28 50.38 -18.36
N GLY A 806 9.32 49.86 -17.61
CA GLY A 806 8.32 48.90 -18.10
C GLY A 806 8.64 47.41 -17.94
N LYS A 807 9.81 47.00 -17.43
CA LYS A 807 10.11 45.59 -17.11
C LYS A 807 10.16 45.35 -15.60
N ARG A 808 9.48 44.31 -15.11
CA ARG A 808 9.59 43.83 -13.72
C ARG A 808 10.58 42.66 -13.68
N THR A 809 11.53 42.67 -12.75
CA THR A 809 12.49 41.58 -12.52
C THR A 809 12.14 40.84 -11.23
N LEU A 810 12.34 39.53 -11.20
CA LEU A 810 12.13 38.71 -10.02
C LEU A 810 13.40 38.68 -9.17
N ARG A 811 13.30 39.10 -7.91
CA ARG A 811 14.37 38.96 -6.91
C ARG A 811 14.27 37.58 -6.26
N ALA A 812 15.36 36.82 -6.34
CA ALA A 812 15.45 35.52 -5.68
C ALA A 812 15.53 35.65 -4.15
N PRO A 813 14.95 34.71 -3.39
CA PRO A 813 15.12 34.62 -1.94
C PRO A 813 16.60 34.58 -1.54
N THR A 814 16.93 35.20 -0.41
CA THR A 814 18.30 35.15 0.16
C THR A 814 18.75 33.72 0.46
N PHE A 815 17.80 32.80 0.65
CA PHE A 815 18.02 31.36 0.77
C PHE A 815 18.84 30.75 -0.39
N PHE A 816 18.59 31.15 -1.64
CA PHE A 816 19.31 30.60 -2.81
C PHE A 816 20.63 31.31 -3.11
N VAL A 817 20.80 32.54 -2.61
CA VAL A 817 21.98 33.38 -2.89
C VAL A 817 23.06 33.21 -1.81
N SER A 818 22.66 32.92 -0.57
CA SER A 818 23.57 32.81 0.59
C SER A 818 24.36 31.49 0.67
N GLN A 819 24.15 30.54 -0.25
CA GLN A 819 24.92 29.27 -0.25
C GLN A 819 26.40 29.45 -0.59
N GLU A 820 26.78 30.58 -1.21
CA GLU A 820 28.18 30.86 -1.60
C GLU A 820 28.99 31.57 -0.49
N ASP A 821 28.32 32.14 0.53
CA ASP A 821 28.96 32.91 1.60
C ASP A 821 28.78 32.22 2.97
N HIS A 822 29.78 31.44 3.39
CA HIS A 822 29.85 30.81 4.72
C HIS A 822 29.89 31.81 5.91
N SER A 823 29.90 33.12 5.65
CA SER A 823 29.99 34.19 6.63
C SER A 823 28.63 34.58 7.25
N PHE A 824 27.50 34.23 6.62
CA PHE A 824 26.16 34.54 7.12
C PHE A 824 25.40 33.28 7.56
N LYS A 825 25.51 32.91 8.85
CA LYS A 825 24.60 31.94 9.48
C LYS A 825 23.22 32.57 9.67
N THR A 826 22.46 32.70 8.59
CA THR A 826 21.06 33.14 8.67
C THR A 826 20.20 31.91 8.88
N GLU A 827 19.53 31.78 10.03
CA GLU A 827 18.55 30.71 10.25
C GLU A 827 17.32 30.98 9.36
N PHE A 828 17.14 30.17 8.31
CA PHE A 828 16.01 30.25 7.39
C PHE A 828 14.79 29.46 7.88
N PHE A 829 15.03 28.42 8.66
CA PHE A 829 14.02 27.58 9.31
C PHE A 829 14.34 27.49 10.80
N PRO A 830 13.34 27.39 11.69
CA PRO A 830 13.59 27.05 13.09
C PRO A 830 14.28 25.68 13.17
N SER A 831 15.26 25.54 14.05
CA SER A 831 16.02 24.30 14.22
C SER A 831 15.11 23.14 14.63
N GLN A 832 15.26 21.98 13.97
CA GLN A 832 14.44 20.78 14.20
C GLN A 832 12.94 20.98 13.91
N SER A 833 12.59 21.98 13.09
CA SER A 833 11.20 22.21 12.72
C SER A 833 10.69 21.22 11.67
N GLU A 834 9.37 20.98 11.68
CA GLU A 834 8.70 20.23 10.61
C GLU A 834 8.86 20.90 9.23
N ALA A 835 9.04 22.22 9.16
CA ALA A 835 9.33 22.93 7.92
C ALA A 835 10.73 22.56 7.36
N GLU A 836 11.76 22.58 8.21
CA GLU A 836 13.12 22.14 7.86
C GLU A 836 13.13 20.69 7.38
N ARG A 837 12.43 19.82 8.13
CA ARG A 837 12.26 18.40 7.81
C ARG A 837 11.63 18.22 6.42
N ARG A 838 10.48 18.85 6.15
CA ARG A 838 9.76 18.73 4.87
C ARG A 838 10.60 19.21 3.68
N ILE A 839 11.30 20.34 3.82
CA ILE A 839 12.18 20.85 2.76
C ILE A 839 13.40 19.95 2.55
N SER A 840 13.98 19.41 3.62
CA SER A 840 15.11 18.46 3.53
C SER A 840 14.70 17.17 2.81
N PHE A 841 13.53 16.62 3.14
CA PHE A 841 12.97 15.47 2.42
C PHE A 841 12.68 15.79 0.95
N PHE A 842 12.12 16.96 0.66
CA PHE A 842 11.90 17.41 -0.71
C PHE A 842 13.23 17.50 -1.49
N ALA A 843 14.26 18.11 -0.91
CA ALA A 843 15.58 18.20 -1.53
C ALA A 843 16.21 16.82 -1.76
N GLN A 844 16.09 15.90 -0.80
CA GLN A 844 16.55 14.52 -0.96
C GLN A 844 15.76 13.79 -2.05
N SER A 845 14.46 14.02 -2.19
CA SER A 845 13.65 13.40 -3.25
C SER A 845 14.10 13.81 -4.65
N LEU A 846 14.58 15.05 -4.82
CA LEU A 846 15.15 15.54 -6.08
C LEU A 846 16.49 14.85 -6.44
N SER A 847 17.16 14.21 -5.48
CA SER A 847 18.38 13.44 -5.74
C SER A 847 18.12 12.04 -6.30
N THR A 848 16.87 11.58 -6.24
CA THR A 848 16.47 10.30 -6.84
C THR A 848 16.21 10.47 -8.34
N PRO A 849 16.43 9.44 -9.17
CA PRO A 849 16.08 9.50 -10.59
C PRO A 849 14.56 9.66 -10.75
N ILE A 850 14.11 10.88 -11.04
CA ILE A 850 12.70 11.21 -11.30
C ILE A 850 12.37 10.90 -12.78
N PRO A 851 11.26 10.21 -13.08
CA PRO A 851 10.80 10.01 -14.46
C PRO A 851 10.56 11.34 -15.19
N GLU A 852 10.64 11.32 -16.52
CA GLU A 852 10.32 12.52 -17.32
C GLU A 852 8.87 12.98 -17.03
N PRO A 853 8.66 14.27 -16.69
CA PRO A 853 7.35 14.77 -16.35
C PRO A 853 6.45 14.81 -17.60
N VAL A 854 5.17 14.48 -17.42
CA VAL A 854 4.13 14.65 -18.44
C VAL A 854 3.28 15.88 -18.11
N PRO A 855 2.76 16.60 -19.12
CA PRO A 855 1.82 17.69 -18.89
C PRO A 855 0.58 17.25 -18.10
N VAL A 856 -0.05 18.17 -17.38
CA VAL A 856 -1.25 17.89 -16.56
C VAL A 856 -2.37 17.28 -17.39
N ASP A 857 -2.56 17.72 -18.63
CA ASP A 857 -3.55 17.14 -19.56
C ASP A 857 -3.32 15.65 -19.81
N ASN A 858 -2.04 15.23 -19.82
CA ASN A 858 -1.62 13.85 -20.04
C ASN A 858 -1.45 13.08 -18.72
N MET A 859 -1.69 13.70 -17.57
CA MET A 859 -1.57 13.02 -16.28
C MET A 859 -2.59 11.87 -16.13
N PRO A 860 -2.19 10.70 -15.61
CA PRO A 860 -3.12 9.66 -15.17
C PRO A 860 -4.09 10.16 -14.11
N THR A 861 -5.37 9.86 -14.31
CA THR A 861 -6.39 10.09 -13.30
C THR A 861 -6.15 9.13 -12.12
N PHE A 862 -6.19 9.62 -10.90
CA PHE A 862 -6.04 8.79 -9.71
C PHE A 862 -7.09 9.13 -8.66
N THR A 863 -7.42 8.14 -7.84
CA THR A 863 -8.38 8.27 -6.75
C THR A 863 -7.75 7.83 -5.45
N VAL A 864 -7.90 8.64 -4.41
CA VAL A 864 -7.46 8.31 -3.06
C VAL A 864 -8.67 7.80 -2.26
N LEU A 865 -8.60 6.56 -1.78
CA LEU A 865 -9.61 5.96 -0.94
C LEU A 865 -9.18 6.04 0.53
N ILE A 866 -10.04 6.62 1.36
CA ILE A 866 -9.81 6.75 2.81
C ILE A 866 -10.92 5.97 3.53
N PRO A 867 -10.63 4.76 4.04
CA PRO A 867 -11.59 4.01 4.81
C PRO A 867 -11.77 4.63 6.19
N HIS A 868 -13.01 4.89 6.58
CA HIS A 868 -13.37 5.40 7.89
C HIS A 868 -14.31 4.42 8.60
N TYR A 869 -13.97 4.06 9.83
CA TYR A 869 -14.81 3.20 10.67
C TYR A 869 -15.37 3.95 11.88
N SER A 870 -14.52 4.34 12.84
CA SER A 870 -14.97 4.90 14.12
C SER A 870 -14.15 6.08 14.64
N GLU A 871 -13.14 6.54 13.92
CA GLU A 871 -12.37 7.73 14.31
C GLU A 871 -13.28 8.97 14.29
N LYS A 872 -13.14 9.89 15.25
CA LYS A 872 -13.91 11.14 15.21
C LYS A 872 -13.42 12.00 14.05
N ILE A 873 -14.35 12.67 13.36
CA ILE A 873 -14.03 13.49 12.18
C ILE A 873 -13.34 14.81 12.56
N LEU A 874 -13.81 15.42 13.64
CA LEU A 874 -13.26 16.65 14.23
C LEU A 874 -13.35 16.54 15.75
N LEU A 875 -12.34 17.04 16.45
CA LEU A 875 -12.40 17.15 17.90
C LEU A 875 -13.44 18.19 18.33
N SER A 876 -14.16 17.91 19.41
CA SER A 876 -15.04 18.89 20.05
C SER A 876 -14.22 19.85 20.93
N LEU A 877 -14.69 21.08 21.10
CA LEU A 877 -13.99 22.06 21.96
C LEU A 877 -13.88 21.56 23.42
N ARG A 878 -14.89 20.82 23.87
CA ARG A 878 -14.94 20.25 25.21
C ARG A 878 -13.82 19.25 25.42
N GLU A 879 -13.58 18.34 24.47
CA GLU A 879 -12.49 17.34 24.56
C GLU A 879 -11.11 17.98 24.51
N ILE A 880 -10.97 19.08 23.76
CA ILE A 880 -9.69 19.78 23.63
C ILE A 880 -9.30 20.47 24.94
N ILE A 881 -10.27 21.09 25.63
CA ILE A 881 -10.02 21.97 26.78
C ILE A 881 -10.31 21.27 28.12
N ARG A 882 -11.07 20.18 28.15
CA ARG A 882 -11.41 19.46 29.37
C ARG A 882 -10.50 18.24 29.56
N GLU A 883 -10.26 17.88 30.81
CA GLU A 883 -9.62 16.62 31.18
C GLU A 883 -10.60 15.46 30.91
N ASP A 884 -10.21 14.55 30.00
CA ASP A 884 -11.03 13.40 29.62
C ASP A 884 -10.97 12.27 30.68
N GLU A 885 -9.85 12.14 31.39
CA GLU A 885 -9.65 11.12 32.43
C GLU A 885 -9.35 11.74 33.80
N PRO A 886 -9.91 11.21 34.90
CA PRO A 886 -9.68 11.73 36.26
C PRO A 886 -8.23 11.61 36.74
N TYR A 887 -7.39 10.84 36.04
CA TYR A 887 -5.97 10.65 36.36
C TYR A 887 -5.04 11.53 35.49
N SER A 888 -5.53 12.12 34.40
CA SER A 888 -4.75 13.04 33.57
C SER A 888 -4.96 14.48 34.03
N ARG A 889 -3.88 15.15 34.45
CA ARG A 889 -3.89 16.56 34.86
C ARG A 889 -3.60 17.54 33.72
N VAL A 890 -3.52 17.03 32.48
CA VAL A 890 -3.14 17.82 31.30
C VAL A 890 -4.20 17.62 30.23
N THR A 891 -4.73 18.73 29.72
CA THR A 891 -5.71 18.74 28.63
C THR A 891 -5.02 18.44 27.30
N LEU A 892 -5.76 17.95 26.31
CA LEU A 892 -5.20 17.66 24.99
C LEU A 892 -4.58 18.91 24.36
N LEU A 893 -5.19 20.09 24.53
CA LEU A 893 -4.64 21.34 24.02
C LEU A 893 -3.29 21.67 24.65
N GLU A 894 -3.17 21.53 25.97
CA GLU A 894 -1.93 21.86 26.68
C GLU A 894 -0.81 20.89 26.31
N TYR A 895 -1.14 19.61 26.13
CA TYR A 895 -0.22 18.61 25.59
C TYR A 895 0.28 19.00 24.18
N LEU A 896 -0.62 19.40 23.28
CA LEU A 896 -0.26 19.82 21.91
C LEU A 896 0.60 21.09 21.88
N LYS A 897 0.36 22.05 22.78
CA LYS A 897 1.21 23.24 22.90
C LYS A 897 2.63 22.90 23.33
N GLN A 898 2.79 21.95 24.26
CA GLN A 898 4.11 21.51 24.70
C GLN A 898 4.85 20.75 23.59
N LEU A 899 4.12 20.00 22.76
CA LEU A 899 4.70 19.27 21.63
C LEU A 899 5.08 20.21 20.47
N HIS A 900 4.27 21.23 20.19
CA HIS A 900 4.42 22.16 19.06
C HIS A 900 4.41 23.65 19.49
N PRO A 901 5.36 24.10 20.32
CA PRO A 901 5.32 25.45 20.91
C PRO A 901 5.44 26.56 19.85
N HIS A 902 6.36 26.40 18.90
CA HIS A 902 6.56 27.37 17.82
C HIS A 902 5.33 27.49 16.90
N GLU A 903 4.66 26.37 16.60
CA GLU A 903 3.47 26.38 15.75
C GLU A 903 2.27 27.01 16.46
N TRP A 904 2.14 26.81 17.78
CA TRP A 904 1.12 27.47 18.58
C TRP A 904 1.33 28.99 18.61
N ASP A 905 2.57 29.45 18.76
CA ASP A 905 2.87 30.89 18.71
C ASP A 905 2.52 31.50 17.34
N CYS A 906 2.81 30.78 16.26
CA CYS A 906 2.41 31.20 14.91
C CYS A 906 0.89 31.25 14.76
N PHE A 907 0.17 30.25 15.27
CA PHE A 907 -1.29 30.19 15.26
C PHE A 907 -1.94 31.34 16.04
N VAL A 908 -1.41 31.65 17.22
CA VAL A 908 -1.90 32.74 18.08
C VAL A 908 -1.69 34.09 17.41
N LYS A 909 -0.51 34.34 16.83
CA LYS A 909 -0.21 35.57 16.08
C LYS A 909 -1.15 35.75 14.90
N ASP A 910 -1.37 34.70 14.12
CA ASP A 910 -2.28 34.71 12.96
C ASP A 910 -3.74 34.99 13.39
N THR A 911 -4.19 34.38 14.49
CA THR A 911 -5.55 34.58 14.99
C THR A 911 -5.76 35.98 15.57
N LYS A 912 -4.72 36.60 16.15
CA LYS A 912 -4.76 38.00 16.60
C LYS A 912 -4.90 38.97 15.44
N ILE A 913 -4.09 38.80 14.37
CA ILE A 913 -4.19 39.64 13.17
C ILE A 913 -5.60 39.58 12.59
N LEU A 914 -6.19 38.40 12.50
CA LEU A 914 -7.53 38.22 11.96
C LEU A 914 -8.62 38.87 12.85
N ALA A 915 -8.46 38.79 14.17
CA ALA A 915 -9.34 39.48 15.11
C ALA A 915 -9.22 41.00 15.02
N ASP A 916 -8.01 41.51 14.82
CA ASP A 916 -7.72 42.94 14.64
C ASP A 916 -8.30 43.45 13.28
N GLU A 917 -8.15 42.70 12.19
CA GLU A 917 -8.76 43.01 10.89
C GLU A 917 -10.30 43.04 10.97
N THR A 918 -10.89 42.07 11.67
CA THR A 918 -12.35 41.98 11.85
C THR A 918 -12.90 43.15 12.68
N SER A 919 -12.16 43.58 13.70
CA SER A 919 -12.54 44.72 14.56
C SER A 919 -12.36 46.06 13.84
N GLN A 920 -11.34 46.20 13.00
CA GLN A 920 -11.18 47.36 12.10
C GLN A 920 -12.32 47.46 11.08
N PHE A 921 -12.77 46.33 10.51
CA PHE A 921 -13.90 46.31 9.57
C PHE A 921 -15.23 46.67 10.24
N ASN A 922 -15.41 46.30 11.51
CA ASN A 922 -16.59 46.64 12.32
C ASN A 922 -16.56 48.05 12.93
N GLY A 923 -15.56 48.88 12.60
CA GLY A 923 -15.53 50.31 12.92
C GLY A 923 -15.05 50.68 14.33
N GLU A 924 -14.29 49.81 15.01
CA GLU A 924 -13.63 50.20 16.28
C GLU A 924 -12.33 50.98 16.01
N TYR A 925 -12.20 52.18 16.59
CA TYR A 925 -11.02 53.05 16.46
C TYR A 925 -9.81 52.53 17.28
N GLU A 926 -8.60 52.81 16.77
CA GLU A 926 -7.30 52.46 17.35
C GLU A 926 -7.19 52.76 18.86
N LYS A 927 -6.69 51.78 19.62
CA LYS A 927 -6.32 51.94 21.03
C LYS A 927 -5.02 52.75 21.15
N SER A 928 -5.03 53.76 22.03
CA SER A 928 -3.85 54.58 22.38
C SER A 928 -2.69 53.77 22.97
N GLU A 929 -1.44 54.14 22.65
CA GLU A 929 -0.16 53.53 23.07
C GLU A 929 0.10 53.40 24.60
N LYS A 930 -0.79 53.87 25.46
CA LYS A 930 -0.52 54.02 26.91
C LYS A 930 -0.83 52.81 27.80
N ASP A 931 -0.94 51.60 27.26
CA ASP A 931 -1.39 50.43 28.04
C ASP A 931 -0.72 49.10 27.62
N ALA A 932 0.60 49.07 27.45
CA ALA A 932 1.37 47.86 27.11
C ALA A 932 1.28 46.71 28.16
N ALA A 933 0.87 47.02 29.40
CA ALA A 933 0.60 46.02 30.43
C ALA A 933 -0.84 45.48 30.37
N LYS A 934 -1.82 46.31 29.99
CA LYS A 934 -3.20 45.85 29.80
C LYS A 934 -3.36 45.05 28.52
N SER A 935 -2.63 45.37 27.45
CA SER A 935 -2.64 44.57 26.22
C SER A 935 -2.15 43.14 26.46
N LYS A 936 -1.13 42.93 27.30
CA LYS A 936 -0.66 41.58 27.68
C LYS A 936 -1.69 40.77 28.47
N ILE A 937 -2.50 41.43 29.31
CA ILE A 937 -3.58 40.78 30.08
C ILE A 937 -4.80 40.52 29.16
N ASP A 938 -5.12 41.46 28.28
CA ASP A 938 -6.18 41.33 27.28
C ASP A 938 -5.90 40.23 26.24
N ASP A 939 -4.63 39.90 26.04
CA ASP A 939 -4.15 38.88 25.11
C ASP A 939 -4.07 37.47 25.71
N LEU A 940 -4.20 37.35 27.04
CA LEU A 940 -4.07 36.07 27.75
C LEU A 940 -5.01 34.97 27.20
N PRO A 941 -6.29 35.27 26.86
CA PRO A 941 -7.19 34.27 26.25
C PRO A 941 -6.66 33.69 24.93
N PHE A 942 -5.97 34.49 24.11
CA PHE A 942 -5.37 34.00 22.87
C PHE A 942 -4.25 32.99 23.15
N TYR A 943 -3.40 33.22 24.14
CA TYR A 943 -2.34 32.26 24.49
C TYR A 943 -2.88 30.99 25.17
N CYS A 944 -3.95 31.11 25.95
CA CYS A 944 -4.53 29.98 26.68
C CYS A 944 -5.43 29.08 25.80
N ILE A 945 -6.28 29.65 24.95
CA ILE A 945 -7.33 28.91 24.22
C ILE A 945 -7.23 29.14 22.69
N GLY A 946 -6.49 30.16 22.25
CA GLY A 946 -6.36 30.51 20.83
C GLY A 946 -7.28 31.64 20.37
N PHE A 947 -8.27 32.04 21.19
CA PHE A 947 -9.21 33.10 20.86
C PHE A 947 -9.72 33.86 22.09
N LYS A 948 -10.18 35.10 21.87
CA LYS A 948 -10.78 35.96 22.89
C LYS A 948 -12.31 35.93 22.91
N SER A 949 -12.93 35.81 21.73
CA SER A 949 -14.39 35.70 21.58
C SER A 949 -14.78 34.27 21.22
N ALA A 950 -15.78 33.71 21.91
CA ALA A 950 -16.30 32.37 21.64
C ALA A 950 -17.20 32.29 20.39
N ALA A 951 -17.01 33.18 19.41
CA ALA A 951 -17.70 33.11 18.13
C ALA A 951 -17.40 31.75 17.48
N PRO A 952 -18.39 31.13 16.80
CA PRO A 952 -18.26 29.79 16.25
C PRO A 952 -17.03 29.64 15.34
N GLU A 953 -16.65 30.69 14.64
CA GLU A 953 -15.49 30.77 13.74
C GLU A 953 -14.15 30.56 14.47
N TYR A 954 -13.91 31.30 15.54
CA TYR A 954 -12.68 31.18 16.33
C TYR A 954 -12.61 29.85 17.09
N THR A 955 -13.75 29.36 17.58
CA THR A 955 -13.81 28.03 18.22
C THR A 955 -13.49 26.92 17.24
N LEU A 956 -14.01 27.00 16.01
CA LEU A 956 -13.74 26.05 14.95
C LEU A 956 -12.26 26.08 14.54
N ARG A 957 -11.65 27.26 14.49
CA ARG A 957 -10.23 27.42 14.15
C ARG A 957 -9.30 26.70 15.14
N THR A 958 -9.54 26.84 16.45
CA THR A 958 -8.81 26.05 17.47
C THR A 958 -9.08 24.54 17.33
N ARG A 959 -10.33 24.14 17.04
CA ARG A 959 -10.69 22.73 16.80
C ARG A 959 -9.93 22.15 15.60
N ILE A 960 -9.82 22.89 14.50
CA ILE A 960 -9.08 22.48 13.30
C ILE A 960 -7.58 22.40 13.60
N TRP A 961 -7.01 23.38 14.30
CA TRP A 961 -5.59 23.38 14.67
C TRP A 961 -5.22 22.15 15.51
N ALA A 962 -6.07 21.81 16.48
CA ALA A 962 -5.90 20.62 17.32
C ALA A 962 -6.10 19.32 16.52
N SER A 963 -7.13 19.26 15.66
CA SER A 963 -7.44 18.08 14.85
C SER A 963 -6.34 17.79 13.81
N LEU A 964 -5.73 18.81 13.21
CA LEU A 964 -4.60 18.65 12.28
C LEU A 964 -3.37 17.99 12.92
N ARG A 965 -3.17 18.16 14.23
CA ARG A 965 -1.99 17.65 14.96
C ARG A 965 -2.24 16.33 15.67
N SER A 966 -3.48 16.06 16.07
CA SER A 966 -3.86 14.88 16.84
C SER A 966 -4.66 13.82 16.07
N GLN A 967 -5.54 14.22 15.15
CA GLN A 967 -6.41 13.29 14.40
C GLN A 967 -5.77 12.88 13.09
N THR A 968 -5.79 11.58 12.81
CA THR A 968 -5.21 11.05 11.58
C THR A 968 -6.13 11.30 10.40
N LEU A 969 -7.44 11.05 10.53
CA LEU A 969 -8.40 11.23 9.44
C LEU A 969 -8.37 12.64 8.86
N TYR A 970 -8.52 13.66 9.71
CA TYR A 970 -8.57 15.06 9.27
C TYR A 970 -7.25 15.48 8.62
N ARG A 971 -6.10 15.13 9.24
CA ARG A 971 -4.76 15.40 8.69
C ARG A 971 -4.55 14.72 7.34
N THR A 972 -4.94 13.47 7.21
CA THR A 972 -4.82 12.69 5.98
C THR A 972 -5.63 13.32 4.86
N ILE A 973 -6.90 13.65 5.10
CA ILE A 973 -7.73 14.22 4.03
C ILE A 973 -7.27 15.62 3.65
N SER A 974 -6.98 16.49 4.63
CA SER A 974 -6.42 17.82 4.37
C SER A 974 -5.14 17.75 3.53
N GLY A 975 -4.23 16.83 3.89
CA GLY A 975 -3.00 16.58 3.14
C GLY A 975 -3.24 16.12 1.71
N PHE A 976 -4.13 15.16 1.49
CA PHE A 976 -4.47 14.68 0.13
C PHE A 976 -5.21 15.75 -0.70
N MET A 977 -5.97 16.65 -0.08
CA MET A 977 -6.63 17.73 -0.80
C MET A 977 -5.66 18.76 -1.39
N ASN A 978 -4.41 18.82 -0.89
CA ASN A 978 -3.36 19.63 -1.51
C ASN A 978 -3.01 19.16 -2.94
N TYR A 979 -3.29 17.90 -3.33
CA TYR A 979 -3.14 17.47 -4.73
C TYR A 979 -4.05 18.25 -5.67
N SER A 980 -5.29 18.52 -5.27
CA SER A 980 -6.23 19.32 -6.07
C SER A 980 -5.66 20.73 -6.32
N ARG A 981 -5.12 21.37 -5.27
CA ARG A 981 -4.47 22.69 -5.37
C ARG A 981 -3.23 22.65 -6.26
N ALA A 982 -2.37 21.65 -6.06
CA ALA A 982 -1.15 21.47 -6.85
C ALA A 982 -1.44 21.28 -8.35
N ILE A 983 -2.48 20.50 -8.70
CA ILE A 983 -2.89 20.27 -10.09
C ILE A 983 -3.42 21.57 -10.71
N LYS A 984 -4.25 22.34 -9.99
CA LYS A 984 -4.73 23.66 -10.46
C LYS A 984 -3.56 24.61 -10.75
N LEU A 985 -2.60 24.67 -9.83
CA LEU A 985 -1.41 25.51 -9.97
C LEU A 985 -0.56 25.07 -11.17
N LEU A 986 -0.26 23.78 -11.27
CA LEU A 986 0.56 23.24 -12.35
C LEU A 986 -0.09 23.45 -13.73
N TYR A 987 -1.40 23.21 -13.85
CA TYR A 987 -2.13 23.42 -15.09
C TYR A 987 -2.13 24.90 -15.53
N ARG A 988 -2.27 25.82 -14.57
CA ARG A 988 -2.17 27.27 -14.81
C ARG A 988 -0.78 27.67 -15.28
N VAL A 989 0.26 27.08 -14.70
CA VAL A 989 1.68 27.35 -15.01
C VAL A 989 2.06 26.80 -16.39
N GLU A 990 1.56 25.62 -16.75
CA GLU A 990 1.81 24.97 -18.04
C GLU A 990 1.09 25.65 -19.22
N ASN A 991 -0.11 26.21 -18.98
CA ASN A 991 -0.96 26.78 -20.04
C ASN A 991 -1.22 28.30 -19.82
N PRO A 992 -0.23 29.18 -20.06
CA PRO A 992 -0.39 30.63 -19.87
C PRO A 992 -1.44 31.24 -20.82
N GLU A 993 -1.69 30.61 -21.97
CA GLU A 993 -2.72 31.04 -22.93
C GLU A 993 -4.13 30.95 -22.35
N VAL A 994 -4.42 29.95 -21.50
CA VAL A 994 -5.72 29.81 -20.84
C VAL A 994 -6.00 31.02 -19.95
N VAL A 995 -4.98 31.49 -19.22
CA VAL A 995 -5.08 32.70 -18.38
C VAL A 995 -5.32 33.95 -19.24
N GLN A 996 -4.69 34.05 -20.42
CA GLN A 996 -4.89 35.16 -21.35
C GLN A 996 -6.27 35.13 -22.01
N MET A 997 -6.78 33.96 -22.38
CA MET A 997 -8.10 33.76 -23.00
C MET A 997 -9.25 34.19 -22.09
N PHE A 998 -9.13 34.02 -20.77
CA PHE A 998 -10.17 34.41 -19.82
C PHE A 998 -10.13 35.89 -19.41
N GLY A 999 -9.20 36.69 -19.93
CA GLY A 999 -9.31 38.17 -20.01
C GLY A 999 -9.74 38.90 -18.74
N GLY A 1000 -9.28 38.46 -17.55
CA GLY A 1000 -9.63 39.08 -16.27
C GLY A 1000 -10.89 38.53 -15.57
N ASN A 1001 -11.60 37.57 -16.16
CA ASN A 1001 -12.69 36.87 -15.49
C ASN A 1001 -12.14 35.71 -14.63
N SER A 1002 -11.78 36.03 -13.38
CA SER A 1002 -11.19 35.10 -12.40
C SER A 1002 -12.09 33.90 -12.10
N GLU A 1003 -13.41 34.11 -12.07
CA GLU A 1003 -14.37 33.08 -11.72
C GLU A 1003 -14.47 31.98 -12.80
N LYS A 1004 -14.50 32.37 -14.08
CA LYS A 1004 -14.50 31.40 -15.19
C LYS A 1004 -13.19 30.63 -15.27
N LEU A 1005 -12.06 31.30 -15.02
CA LEU A 1005 -10.76 30.64 -14.94
C LEU A 1005 -10.75 29.61 -13.80
N GLU A 1006 -11.25 29.97 -12.61
CA GLU A 1006 -11.29 29.06 -11.47
C GLU A 1006 -12.17 27.82 -11.74
N ARG A 1007 -13.33 28.00 -12.37
CA ARG A 1007 -14.21 26.89 -12.78
C ARG A 1007 -13.51 25.95 -13.78
N GLU A 1008 -12.68 26.47 -14.68
CA GLU A 1008 -11.88 25.67 -15.62
C GLU A 1008 -10.80 24.86 -14.90
N LEU A 1009 -10.02 25.52 -14.03
CA LEU A 1009 -8.97 24.88 -13.23
C LEU A 1009 -9.57 23.80 -12.33
N GLU A 1010 -10.73 24.06 -11.73
CA GLU A 1010 -11.43 23.08 -10.91
C GLU A 1010 -11.95 21.90 -11.71
N ARG A 1011 -12.46 22.10 -12.92
CA ARG A 1011 -12.85 20.99 -13.80
C ARG A 1011 -11.66 20.08 -14.10
N MET A 1012 -10.51 20.66 -14.44
CA MET A 1012 -9.29 19.91 -14.72
C MET A 1012 -8.79 19.15 -13.48
N ALA A 1013 -8.80 19.78 -12.31
CA ALA A 1013 -8.43 19.12 -11.06
C ALA A 1013 -9.37 17.95 -10.72
N ARG A 1014 -10.69 18.12 -10.82
CA ARG A 1014 -11.69 17.06 -10.57
C ARG A 1014 -11.62 15.91 -11.59
N ARG A 1015 -11.22 16.21 -12.82
CA ARG A 1015 -10.98 15.19 -13.85
C ARG A 1015 -9.78 14.31 -13.49
N LYS A 1016 -8.70 14.89 -12.98
CA LYS A 1016 -7.44 14.17 -12.69
C LYS A 1016 -7.36 13.56 -11.30
N PHE A 1017 -7.98 14.17 -10.31
CA PHE A 1017 -7.91 13.76 -8.91
C PHE A 1017 -9.30 13.68 -8.29
N LYS A 1018 -9.59 12.52 -7.71
CA LYS A 1018 -10.79 12.28 -6.88
C LYS A 1018 -10.37 11.74 -5.52
N ILE A 1019 -11.16 12.03 -4.50
CA ILE A 1019 -10.97 11.49 -3.16
C ILE A 1019 -12.29 10.88 -2.70
N CYS A 1020 -12.25 9.67 -2.16
CA CYS A 1020 -13.43 8.96 -1.67
C CYS A 1020 -13.21 8.61 -0.21
N VAL A 1021 -14.07 9.13 0.67
CA VAL A 1021 -14.05 8.83 2.10
C VAL A 1021 -15.14 7.79 2.38
N SER A 1022 -14.74 6.54 2.55
CA SER A 1022 -15.66 5.41 2.75
C SER A 1022 -16.05 5.30 4.23
N MET A 1023 -17.11 6.00 4.65
CA MET A 1023 -17.65 5.98 6.01
C MET A 1023 -18.52 4.75 6.26
N GLN A 1024 -17.94 3.68 6.81
CA GLN A 1024 -18.63 2.39 6.98
C GLN A 1024 -19.79 2.44 7.98
N ARG A 1025 -19.71 3.33 8.99
CA ARG A 1025 -20.73 3.49 10.03
C ARG A 1025 -21.71 4.63 9.77
N TYR A 1026 -21.72 5.22 8.57
CA TYR A 1026 -22.52 6.42 8.26
C TYR A 1026 -24.00 6.31 8.67
N ALA A 1027 -24.65 5.18 8.38
CA ALA A 1027 -26.04 4.93 8.77
C ALA A 1027 -26.30 4.93 10.29
N LYS A 1028 -25.24 4.72 11.09
CA LYS A 1028 -25.27 4.67 12.56
C LYS A 1028 -24.66 5.92 13.20
N PHE A 1029 -24.42 7.00 12.44
CA PHE A 1029 -23.83 8.22 12.97
C PHE A 1029 -24.79 8.98 13.90
N ASN A 1030 -24.24 9.47 15.00
CA ASN A 1030 -24.89 10.38 15.93
C ASN A 1030 -25.04 11.78 15.31
N LYS A 1031 -25.87 12.65 15.92
CA LYS A 1031 -26.13 14.01 15.40
C LYS A 1031 -24.84 14.82 15.19
N GLU A 1032 -23.95 14.83 16.18
CA GLU A 1032 -22.65 15.53 16.10
C GLU A 1032 -21.75 14.99 14.99
N GLU A 1033 -21.73 13.67 14.77
CA GLU A 1033 -20.95 13.05 13.70
C GLU A 1033 -21.49 13.43 12.31
N ARG A 1034 -22.81 13.54 12.17
CA ARG A 1034 -23.44 14.02 10.92
C ARG A 1034 -23.13 15.49 10.65
N GLU A 1035 -23.23 16.35 11.65
CA GLU A 1035 -22.88 17.78 11.52
C GLU A 1035 -21.40 17.97 11.15
N ASN A 1036 -20.50 17.23 11.81
CA ASN A 1036 -19.08 17.24 11.46
C ASN A 1036 -18.83 16.67 10.05
N THR A 1037 -19.59 15.66 9.63
CA THR A 1037 -19.51 15.12 8.25
C THR A 1037 -19.99 16.15 7.23
N GLU A 1038 -21.09 16.85 7.48
CA GLU A 1038 -21.57 17.91 6.60
C GLU A 1038 -20.58 19.06 6.50
N PHE A 1039 -20.03 19.51 7.64
CA PHE A 1039 -18.95 20.50 7.66
C PHE A 1039 -17.78 20.04 6.78
N PHE A 1040 -17.40 18.78 6.94
CA PHE A 1040 -16.32 18.18 6.19
C PHE A 1040 -16.58 18.16 4.67
N LEU A 1041 -17.78 17.77 4.26
CA LEU A 1041 -18.20 17.74 2.86
C LEU A 1041 -18.36 19.14 2.26
N ARG A 1042 -18.69 20.16 3.08
CA ARG A 1042 -18.72 21.58 2.65
C ARG A 1042 -17.32 22.13 2.44
N ALA A 1043 -16.39 21.84 3.36
CA ALA A 1043 -15.00 22.27 3.25
C ALA A 1043 -14.27 21.61 2.07
N TYR A 1044 -14.61 20.36 1.76
CA TYR A 1044 -14.03 19.59 0.66
C TYR A 1044 -15.11 18.96 -0.23
N PRO A 1045 -15.77 19.75 -1.11
CA PRO A 1045 -16.87 19.26 -1.96
C PRO A 1045 -16.47 18.12 -2.90
N ALA A 1046 -15.19 18.05 -3.26
CA ALA A 1046 -14.61 17.02 -4.11
C ALA A 1046 -14.50 15.63 -3.44
N SER A 1047 -14.86 15.52 -2.15
CA SER A 1047 -14.82 14.27 -1.36
C SER A 1047 -16.14 13.51 -1.29
N LYS A 1048 -17.19 14.03 -1.94
CA LYS A 1048 -18.50 13.38 -2.07
C LYS A 1048 -18.45 12.14 -2.96
#